data_AF-A0A1G1C5P6-F1
#
_entry.id   AF-A0A1G1C5P6-F1
#
_cell.length_a   1.000
_cell.length_b   1.000
_cell.length_c   1.000
_cell.angle_alpha   90.00
_cell.angle_beta   90.00
_cell.angle_gamma   90.00
#
_symmetry.space_group_name_H-M   'P 1'
#
loop_
_entity.id
_entity.type
_entity.pdbx_description
1 polymer ?
#
loop_
_entity_poly.entity_id
_entity_poly.type
_entity_poly.pdbx_seq_one_letter_code
_entity_poly.pdbx_strand_id
1 'polypeptide(L)'
;MKPKNAGLGLSAVALLAMLMAVRGAAVAQESWQAGRDNAVLTGPPTLFSTRDGVILANGKPFMLNLDFTWSAPTDDDFYRYWARMGGTAHHLPSAMLQMVEKGDFTALDGAMEAVAKRGLYVVLDPSIVGGFAATYMRDHQDARMLDANGKSVQRDYPSFVHPGYREALGKALGAVAAHVEDKPYVLGYYLNDEFSFPGWGGYEPVSVELFRTKMIEQYGSVEKLNAAWKTTFATKDEIAPPAKSEPGRRWADWQRYRQWTYFDFMKFAADTIRAQAPHHLVINSMDFWGSDPNPSNWWEAPKCIDILMRHGIGYSMGYNFLLVRDIAEWSGKPGQALCMPPGFSASFIHFMHMFDSSRTGLSYVCPGGSVGAAHYRGAADSDDGYRRREPGYTTAKSIIQLPYVLGDTYLLSKRYPPTVGFLVTDATFVINPTYGGASSVAGMFALLTDLNLDFRIISEHNAKPLSQFKALVVGPSAALASDDMLAEIRAFQQNGGVLIAMPGAFDRNEVNEPMTSDRFPLLKRFAAAEPCPSIVLGEQPLSLGPRGSVTPVTAEPGDQTVAWVPAKDGQAEKRPAAVVTDGGRTLLLGWDVGNPYLKSWTETFEAGIAAAEDKSTVMEQAYGADRKKGDLEKEDAEALQNRQNQLRLAEVVKDFLAARGVAPSVTVTGREQPACVYTRAFTSAGTVFVTVANRAVKPGAKRQVWDWDIEKTGEGKWPADYHVVLSEGKMRVTLPPDMPERFRAYRMPNTKRQGHGVSALPEELPVSVSTAGDTRTAEFTLTNLENWDVVVLAPEYRPLVGLALDKAAVLPGETVRATARVINGSAAKFPVNVSLEDQDTLGVAPAAWQTDAAGGAVMTNDFVVAVPADATPGYYCFRAVQHLADGSEVKSASVELRVRKPVETSLRPDDVASFWTDGTKPMTAELTVTLPVDGITAKLTAELAGCAKFAAAQPRQEWTATGEKAHTFSFAVTPPADSNAVETGEIRLQGEVAAGQARITVAQAFPVRFVKGVVAYDEKRHARASNRTQDGELLNFVCLENEFLIARFYADRGAVLHNLTVRATGQELLSPDDYPFGLVWYSWPGGAWTCTDRVNEADRVGAKFASASPGGKPVSMTVWLKRGEKWLDIVYDAALSEPIPERGCTFYLMSKIGREGIFKQNNMWVPLKDGVKERKRGGPQIVAEPAQLGENWAAVADGLTGHVLAVFFDIPALKKATFMDNDTFNYELFTLDSAKSPGVIRFRLCGDQGGVEKVEAWKAAWTARAP
;
A
#
# COMPACT_ATOMS: atom_id res chain seq x y z
N MET A 1 -3.33 40.98 37.74
CA MET A 1 -3.22 41.34 39.17
C MET A 1 -1.93 40.74 39.71
N LYS A 2 -1.08 41.54 40.36
CA LYS A 2 0.16 41.06 41.01
C LYS A 2 -0.13 40.49 42.40
N PRO A 3 0.76 39.63 42.91
CA PRO A 3 1.31 39.89 44.23
C PRO A 3 2.83 40.08 44.20
N LYS A 4 3.26 40.89 45.15
CA LYS A 4 4.62 41.39 45.43
C LYS A 4 5.28 40.54 46.53
N ASN A 5 6.61 40.44 46.41
CA ASN A 5 7.63 40.40 47.46
C ASN A 5 7.81 39.13 48.33
N ALA A 6 8.96 38.48 48.16
CA ALA A 6 10.02 38.41 49.18
C ALA A 6 11.34 38.00 48.52
N GLY A 7 12.41 38.76 48.78
CA GLY A 7 13.74 38.50 48.24
C GLY A 7 14.51 37.47 49.04
N LEU A 8 15.26 36.63 48.33
CA LEU A 8 16.46 35.95 48.81
C LEU A 8 17.49 36.02 47.69
N GLY A 9 18.60 36.70 47.97
CA GLY A 9 19.68 36.93 47.01
C GLY A 9 20.42 35.64 46.72
N LEU A 10 20.26 35.14 45.49
CA LEU A 10 21.24 34.28 44.84
C LEU A 10 21.99 35.16 43.84
N SER A 11 23.32 35.19 43.93
CA SER A 11 24.15 35.97 43.00
C SER A 11 23.84 35.54 41.57
N ALA A 12 23.65 36.51 40.68
CA ALA A 12 23.39 36.25 39.26
C ALA A 12 24.46 35.34 38.63
N VAL A 13 25.67 35.30 39.20
CA VAL A 13 26.77 34.42 38.76
C VAL A 13 26.56 32.95 39.15
N ALA A 14 25.96 32.66 40.31
CA ALA A 14 25.59 31.28 40.69
C ALA A 14 24.40 30.77 39.86
N LEU A 15 23.44 31.65 39.55
CA LEU A 15 22.33 31.32 38.65
C LEU A 15 22.80 31.18 37.20
N LEU A 16 23.78 31.97 36.73
CA LEU A 16 24.38 31.83 35.40
C LEU A 16 25.28 30.59 35.32
N ALA A 17 25.99 30.21 36.39
CA ALA A 17 26.77 28.98 36.44
C ALA A 17 25.88 27.74 36.54
N MET A 18 24.74 27.79 37.25
CA MET A 18 23.72 26.74 37.20
C MET A 18 22.98 26.71 35.85
N LEU A 19 22.68 27.87 35.24
CA LEU A 19 22.03 27.93 33.92
C LEU A 19 22.99 27.59 32.77
N MET A 20 24.30 27.72 32.94
CA MET A 20 25.30 27.28 31.96
C MET A 20 25.78 25.85 32.19
N ALA A 21 25.82 25.35 33.43
CA ALA A 21 26.05 23.93 33.72
C ALA A 21 24.82 23.05 33.42
N VAL A 22 23.62 23.64 33.28
CA VAL A 22 22.39 22.97 32.84
C VAL A 22 22.08 23.24 31.35
N ARG A 23 22.95 23.96 30.62
CA ARG A 23 22.80 24.21 29.16
C ARG A 23 23.80 23.49 28.25
N GLY A 24 24.61 22.60 28.79
CA GLY A 24 25.35 21.62 28.01
C GLY A 24 25.04 20.23 28.56
N ALA A 25 24.36 19.40 27.76
CA ALA A 25 24.01 18.00 28.04
C ALA A 25 22.90 17.76 29.11
N ALA A 26 21.64 18.09 28.82
CA ALA A 26 20.48 17.50 29.51
C ALA A 26 19.11 17.67 28.78
N VAL A 27 19.09 17.85 27.46
CA VAL A 27 17.81 17.95 26.70
C VAL A 27 17.86 17.05 25.48
N ALA A 28 17.73 15.74 25.70
CA ALA A 28 17.40 14.75 24.66
C ALA A 28 17.22 13.37 25.32
N GLN A 29 16.10 13.09 25.99
CA GLN A 29 16.00 11.75 26.61
C GLN A 29 14.65 11.13 26.94
N GLU A 30 13.50 11.63 26.48
CA GLU A 30 12.23 11.08 26.99
C GLU A 30 11.12 10.87 25.95
N SER A 31 11.43 10.82 24.64
CA SER A 31 10.41 10.53 23.62
C SER A 31 10.08 9.04 23.47
N TRP A 32 11.07 8.16 23.62
CA TRP A 32 10.90 6.74 23.34
C TRP A 32 10.02 6.02 24.38
N GLN A 33 10.15 6.38 25.66
CA GLN A 33 9.30 5.83 26.73
C GLN A 33 7.85 6.31 26.60
N ALA A 34 7.57 7.51 26.08
CA ALA A 34 6.20 8.00 25.90
C ALA A 34 5.36 7.18 24.89
N GLY A 35 6.00 6.38 24.02
CA GLY A 35 5.31 5.50 23.07
C GLY A 35 5.16 4.04 23.52
N ARG A 36 5.80 3.60 24.62
CA ARG A 36 5.71 2.19 25.09
C ARG A 36 5.61 2.02 26.61
N ASP A 37 6.10 2.95 27.42
CA ASP A 37 5.83 2.99 28.86
C ASP A 37 4.41 3.52 29.06
N ASN A 38 3.47 2.60 28.85
CA ASN A 38 2.04 2.79 28.86
C ASN A 38 1.46 3.02 30.27
N ALA A 39 2.10 3.90 31.06
CA ALA A 39 1.38 4.64 32.09
C ALA A 39 0.25 5.50 31.48
N VAL A 40 0.27 5.71 30.15
CA VAL A 40 -0.70 6.49 29.35
C VAL A 40 -2.13 5.90 29.35
N LEU A 41 -2.32 4.59 29.58
CA LEU A 41 -3.67 3.99 29.57
C LEU A 41 -4.52 4.35 30.80
N THR A 42 -3.92 4.98 31.80
CA THR A 42 -4.61 5.48 33.00
C THR A 42 -4.25 6.94 33.34
N GLY A 43 -3.45 7.57 32.48
CA GLY A 43 -2.96 8.94 32.64
C GLY A 43 -3.84 10.00 31.98
N PRO A 44 -3.53 11.29 32.17
CA PRO A 44 -4.24 12.37 31.49
C PRO A 44 -4.07 12.31 29.96
N PRO A 45 -4.94 12.98 29.19
CA PRO A 45 -4.86 13.04 27.73
C PRO A 45 -3.47 13.42 27.22
N THR A 46 -2.97 12.68 26.22
CA THR A 46 -1.70 13.05 25.56
C THR A 46 -1.92 14.29 24.72
N LEU A 47 -1.15 15.34 24.99
CA LEU A 47 -1.24 16.59 24.26
C LEU A 47 -0.35 16.55 23.03
N PHE A 48 -0.96 16.41 21.85
CA PHE A 48 -0.26 16.48 20.58
C PHE A 48 -0.19 17.91 20.05
N SER A 49 0.96 18.26 19.47
CA SER A 49 1.17 19.55 18.81
C SER A 49 2.26 19.43 17.74
N THR A 50 2.50 20.51 16.99
CA THR A 50 3.54 20.58 15.97
C THR A 50 4.41 21.81 16.18
N ARG A 51 5.73 21.69 16.01
CA ARG A 51 6.65 22.83 16.03
C ARG A 51 7.86 22.56 15.14
N ASP A 52 8.20 23.51 14.28
CA ASP A 52 9.41 23.49 13.43
C ASP A 52 9.59 22.18 12.62
N GLY A 53 8.48 21.66 12.08
CA GLY A 53 8.47 20.42 11.30
C GLY A 53 8.45 19.14 12.13
N VAL A 54 8.34 19.23 13.45
CA VAL A 54 8.38 18.09 14.38
C VAL A 54 7.02 17.93 15.06
N ILE A 55 6.57 16.68 15.19
CA ILE A 55 5.40 16.32 15.99
C ILE A 55 5.85 16.25 17.45
N LEU A 56 5.06 16.79 18.36
CA LEU A 56 5.33 16.75 19.80
C LEU A 56 4.22 16.01 20.52
N ALA A 57 4.57 15.07 21.38
CA ALA A 57 3.69 14.46 22.36
C ALA A 57 4.10 14.96 23.76
N ASN A 58 3.21 15.66 24.46
CA ASN A 58 3.50 16.29 25.75
C ASN A 58 4.76 17.18 25.72
N GLY A 59 4.95 17.91 24.61
CA GLY A 59 6.09 18.81 24.39
C GLY A 59 7.41 18.13 23.99
N LYS A 60 7.45 16.79 23.90
CA LYS A 60 8.64 16.02 23.50
C LYS A 60 8.53 15.58 22.04
N PRO A 61 9.63 15.51 21.27
CA PRO A 61 9.60 14.96 19.91
C PRO A 61 8.89 13.62 19.86
N PHE A 62 8.00 13.44 18.90
CA PHE A 62 7.23 12.24 18.70
C PHE A 62 7.45 11.75 17.27
N MET A 63 7.70 10.45 17.14
CA MET A 63 7.76 9.80 15.84
C MET A 63 6.41 9.16 15.53
N LEU A 64 5.84 9.52 14.39
CA LEU A 64 4.67 8.89 13.83
C LEU A 64 5.10 7.80 12.84
N ASN A 65 5.00 6.55 13.29
CA ASN A 65 4.98 5.36 12.43
C ASN A 65 3.53 4.87 12.42
N LEU A 66 2.78 5.30 11.41
CA LEU A 66 1.35 5.00 11.26
C LEU A 66 1.17 3.80 10.32
N ASP A 67 0.43 2.77 10.72
CA ASP A 67 -0.07 1.82 9.73
C ASP A 67 -1.37 2.31 9.12
N PHE A 68 -1.56 1.99 7.84
CA PHE A 68 -2.74 2.27 7.06
C PHE A 68 -3.27 0.94 6.51
N THR A 69 -4.06 0.22 7.31
CA THR A 69 -4.40 -1.18 7.04
C THR A 69 -5.86 -1.34 6.67
N TRP A 70 -6.12 -1.83 5.46
CA TRP A 70 -7.46 -2.29 5.01
C TRP A 70 -7.47 -3.73 4.48
N SER A 71 -6.29 -4.36 4.32
CA SER A 71 -6.14 -5.70 3.71
C SER A 71 -5.67 -6.79 4.69
N ALA A 72 -5.61 -6.47 5.98
CA ALA A 72 -5.38 -7.45 7.04
C ALA A 72 -6.50 -7.34 8.08
N PRO A 73 -6.79 -8.42 8.83
CA PRO A 73 -7.64 -8.33 10.01
C PRO A 73 -7.09 -7.28 10.98
N THR A 74 -7.93 -6.36 11.43
CA THR A 74 -7.58 -5.42 12.50
C THR A 74 -7.93 -6.06 13.84
N ASP A 75 -7.05 -6.95 14.29
CA ASP A 75 -7.18 -7.71 15.52
C ASP A 75 -5.97 -7.54 16.45
N ASP A 76 -6.03 -8.18 17.61
CA ASP A 76 -4.96 -8.10 18.62
C ASP A 76 -3.61 -8.63 18.11
N ASP A 77 -3.62 -9.62 17.23
CA ASP A 77 -2.43 -10.18 16.62
C ASP A 77 -1.78 -9.18 15.65
N PHE A 78 -2.59 -8.47 14.86
CA PHE A 78 -2.14 -7.36 14.03
C PHE A 78 -1.50 -6.24 14.86
N TYR A 79 -2.19 -5.78 15.91
CA TYR A 79 -1.68 -4.69 16.75
C TYR A 79 -0.37 -5.09 17.44
N ARG A 80 -0.27 -6.33 17.92
CA ARG A 80 0.98 -6.88 18.46
C ARG A 80 2.08 -6.93 17.40
N TYR A 81 1.76 -7.39 16.19
CA TYR A 81 2.69 -7.38 15.06
C TYR A 81 3.20 -5.96 14.74
N TRP A 82 2.30 -4.99 14.63
CA TRP A 82 2.64 -3.62 14.28
C TRP A 82 3.47 -2.95 15.38
N ALA A 83 3.10 -3.14 16.65
CA ALA A 83 3.90 -2.69 17.78
C ALA A 83 5.33 -3.28 17.72
N ARG A 84 5.49 -4.59 17.42
CA ARG A 84 6.81 -5.24 17.26
C ARG A 84 7.64 -4.67 16.12
N MET A 85 6.99 -4.29 15.01
CA MET A 85 7.65 -3.57 13.90
C MET A 85 8.21 -2.21 14.33
N GLY A 86 7.69 -1.64 15.41
CA GLY A 86 8.01 -0.28 15.84
C GLY A 86 6.97 0.73 15.39
N GLY A 87 5.74 0.30 15.11
CA GLY A 87 4.59 1.19 14.97
C GLY A 87 4.34 2.02 16.21
N THR A 88 3.84 3.24 16.01
CA THR A 88 3.39 4.13 17.10
C THR A 88 1.92 4.51 16.99
N ALA A 89 1.31 4.39 15.80
CA ALA A 89 -0.10 4.70 15.61
C ALA A 89 -0.78 3.75 14.63
N HIS A 90 -2.10 3.62 14.76
CA HIS A 90 -2.97 2.85 13.89
C HIS A 90 -4.06 3.73 13.28
N HIS A 91 -4.25 3.61 11.97
CA HIS A 91 -5.36 4.20 11.22
C HIS A 91 -6.63 3.39 11.45
N LEU A 92 -7.67 4.04 11.97
CA LEU A 92 -8.94 3.41 12.32
C LEU A 92 -10.10 4.07 11.57
N PRO A 93 -10.64 3.43 10.51
CA PRO A 93 -11.87 3.87 9.83
C PRO A 93 -13.06 3.96 10.79
N SER A 94 -13.88 5.00 10.63
CA SER A 94 -15.05 5.23 11.49
C SER A 94 -16.35 5.38 10.68
N ALA A 95 -17.41 4.68 11.11
CA ALA A 95 -18.75 4.79 10.53
C ALA A 95 -19.55 5.94 11.17
N MET A 96 -18.98 7.15 11.20
CA MET A 96 -19.45 8.26 12.05
C MET A 96 -20.93 8.57 11.94
N LEU A 97 -21.49 8.65 10.72
CA LEU A 97 -22.89 9.03 10.53
C LEU A 97 -23.83 8.06 11.27
N GLN A 98 -23.58 6.76 11.13
CA GLN A 98 -24.41 5.73 11.76
C GLN A 98 -24.27 5.74 13.28
N MET A 99 -23.06 5.98 13.80
CA MET A 99 -22.80 6.08 15.24
C MET A 99 -23.56 7.27 15.84
N VAL A 100 -23.49 8.43 15.18
CA VAL A 100 -24.12 9.67 15.64
C VAL A 100 -25.65 9.62 15.53
N GLU A 101 -26.20 9.02 14.46
CA GLU A 101 -27.65 8.83 14.32
C GLU A 101 -28.22 7.89 15.39
N LYS A 102 -27.48 6.85 15.77
CA LYS A 102 -27.88 5.90 16.81
C LYS A 102 -27.54 6.36 18.22
N GLY A 103 -26.61 7.30 18.37
CA GLY A 103 -26.05 7.71 19.66
C GLY A 103 -25.26 6.59 20.35
N ASP A 104 -24.60 5.71 19.58
CA ASP A 104 -23.87 4.54 20.11
C ASP A 104 -22.43 4.51 19.59
N PHE A 105 -21.47 4.69 20.51
CA PHE A 105 -20.03 4.69 20.24
C PHE A 105 -19.32 3.44 20.78
N THR A 106 -20.05 2.45 21.32
CA THR A 106 -19.48 1.29 22.03
C THR A 106 -18.47 0.51 21.17
N ALA A 107 -18.78 0.31 19.89
CA ALA A 107 -17.88 -0.39 18.97
C ALA A 107 -16.60 0.41 18.66
N LEU A 108 -16.71 1.75 18.59
CA LEU A 108 -15.56 2.62 18.40
C LEU A 108 -14.65 2.57 19.63
N ASP A 109 -15.22 2.69 20.83
CA ASP A 109 -14.48 2.62 22.09
C ASP A 109 -13.72 1.30 22.23
N GLY A 110 -14.39 0.15 22.01
CA GLY A 110 -13.75 -1.16 22.08
C GLY A 110 -12.61 -1.35 21.07
N ALA A 111 -12.75 -0.82 19.85
CA ALA A 111 -11.68 -0.87 18.85
C ALA A 111 -10.48 0.01 19.25
N MET A 112 -10.72 1.22 19.73
CA MET A 112 -9.65 2.11 20.20
C MET A 112 -8.93 1.54 21.42
N GLU A 113 -9.66 0.94 22.38
CA GLU A 113 -9.06 0.29 23.55
C GLU A 113 -8.19 -0.90 23.16
N ALA A 114 -8.59 -1.69 22.15
CA ALA A 114 -7.78 -2.79 21.63
C ALA A 114 -6.44 -2.32 21.05
N VAL A 115 -6.45 -1.22 20.30
CA VAL A 115 -5.23 -0.56 19.79
C VAL A 115 -4.37 -0.04 20.96
N ALA A 116 -4.99 0.70 21.87
CA ALA A 116 -4.31 1.35 22.99
C ALA A 116 -3.66 0.33 23.95
N LYS A 117 -4.31 -0.80 24.19
CA LYS A 117 -3.78 -1.93 24.99
C LYS A 117 -2.41 -2.42 24.50
N ARG A 118 -2.08 -2.20 23.23
CA ARG A 118 -0.79 -2.57 22.62
C ARG A 118 0.23 -1.43 22.54
N GLY A 119 -0.06 -0.28 23.15
CA GLY A 119 0.84 0.89 23.16
C GLY A 119 0.84 1.64 21.84
N LEU A 120 -0.25 1.57 21.10
CA LEU A 120 -0.43 2.29 19.84
C LEU A 120 -1.43 3.44 20.05
N TYR A 121 -1.14 4.59 19.45
CA TYR A 121 -2.10 5.68 19.35
C TYR A 121 -3.09 5.43 18.20
N VAL A 122 -4.26 6.07 18.27
CA VAL A 122 -5.32 5.98 17.27
C VAL A 122 -5.33 7.23 16.40
N VAL A 123 -5.37 7.05 15.08
CA VAL A 123 -5.71 8.08 14.10
C VAL A 123 -7.05 7.72 13.49
N LEU A 124 -8.08 8.51 13.80
CA LEU A 124 -9.45 8.25 13.34
C LEU A 124 -9.64 8.71 11.90
N ASP A 125 -10.22 7.86 11.05
CA ASP A 125 -10.58 8.23 9.69
C ASP A 125 -12.10 8.44 9.57
N PRO A 126 -12.56 9.70 9.57
CA PRO A 126 -13.95 10.07 9.29
C PRO A 126 -14.42 9.79 7.85
N SER A 127 -13.50 9.63 6.90
CA SER A 127 -13.74 9.42 5.48
C SER A 127 -14.73 10.45 4.91
N ILE A 128 -14.39 11.74 5.07
CA ILE A 128 -15.29 12.87 4.83
C ILE A 128 -15.72 13.05 3.37
N VAL A 129 -15.16 12.30 2.41
CA VAL A 129 -15.67 12.23 1.03
C VAL A 129 -15.82 10.79 0.54
N GLY A 130 -15.58 9.81 1.43
CA GLY A 130 -15.73 8.37 1.19
C GLY A 130 -16.97 7.80 1.87
N GLY A 131 -16.78 6.95 2.88
CA GLY A 131 -17.86 6.22 3.54
C GLY A 131 -18.98 7.11 4.13
N PHE A 132 -18.64 8.26 4.70
CA PHE A 132 -19.63 9.22 5.19
C PHE A 132 -20.48 9.78 4.05
N ALA A 133 -19.81 10.27 2.98
CA ALA A 133 -20.48 10.81 1.81
C ALA A 133 -21.42 9.80 1.16
N ALA A 134 -20.93 8.58 0.92
CA ALA A 134 -21.71 7.50 0.30
C ALA A 134 -22.99 7.18 1.06
N THR A 135 -22.98 7.30 2.40
CA THR A 135 -24.17 7.09 3.23
C THR A 135 -25.14 8.26 3.09
N TYR A 136 -24.67 9.50 3.23
CA TYR A 136 -25.52 10.70 3.12
C TYR A 136 -26.16 10.83 1.73
N MET A 137 -25.38 10.63 0.66
CA MET A 137 -25.86 10.81 -0.72
C MET A 137 -26.83 9.72 -1.18
N ARG A 138 -27.07 8.66 -0.39
CA ARG A 138 -28.14 7.70 -0.66
C ARG A 138 -29.51 8.40 -0.66
N ASP A 139 -29.73 9.28 0.30
CA ASP A 139 -31.00 9.98 0.52
C ASP A 139 -30.97 11.43 0.00
N HIS A 140 -29.78 11.97 -0.28
CA HIS A 140 -29.56 13.35 -0.73
C HIS A 140 -28.83 13.41 -2.08
N GLN A 141 -29.54 13.05 -3.15
CA GLN A 141 -29.00 13.01 -4.51
C GLN A 141 -28.65 14.41 -5.06
N ASP A 142 -29.25 15.45 -4.51
CA ASP A 142 -28.99 16.87 -4.78
C ASP A 142 -27.62 17.35 -4.27
N ALA A 143 -27.02 16.60 -3.35
CA ALA A 143 -25.67 16.89 -2.85
C ALA A 143 -24.55 16.42 -3.78
N ARG A 144 -24.84 15.80 -4.92
CA ARG A 144 -23.81 15.34 -5.87
C ARG A 144 -23.08 16.51 -6.52
N MET A 145 -21.76 16.39 -6.66
CA MET A 145 -20.96 17.30 -7.45
C MET A 145 -21.16 17.03 -8.94
N LEU A 146 -21.37 18.09 -9.73
CA LEU A 146 -21.65 17.98 -11.17
C LEU A 146 -20.52 18.55 -12.03
N ASP A 147 -20.32 17.95 -13.20
CA ASP A 147 -19.47 18.45 -14.28
C ASP A 147 -20.17 19.53 -15.12
N ALA A 148 -19.43 20.14 -16.05
CA ALA A 148 -19.96 21.18 -16.93
C ALA A 148 -21.14 20.74 -17.84
N ASN A 149 -21.38 19.43 -17.97
CA ASN A 149 -22.49 18.85 -18.73
C ASN A 149 -23.67 18.46 -17.82
N GLY A 150 -23.62 18.78 -16.52
CA GLY A 150 -24.63 18.42 -15.53
C GLY A 150 -24.61 16.94 -15.14
N LYS A 151 -23.53 16.21 -15.42
CA LYS A 151 -23.35 14.81 -15.01
C LYS A 151 -22.59 14.73 -13.71
N SER A 152 -22.86 13.69 -12.91
CA SER A 152 -22.07 13.40 -11.71
C SER A 152 -20.60 13.17 -12.09
N VAL A 153 -19.68 13.73 -11.31
CA VAL A 153 -18.25 13.46 -11.43
C VAL A 153 -17.92 12.01 -11.02
N GLN A 154 -16.77 11.50 -11.45
CA GLN A 154 -16.36 10.12 -11.16
C GLN A 154 -16.32 9.85 -9.64
N ARG A 155 -16.82 8.67 -9.21
CA ARG A 155 -16.99 8.23 -7.80
C ARG A 155 -18.10 8.93 -6.99
N ASP A 156 -19.03 9.64 -7.63
CA ASP A 156 -20.18 10.29 -6.98
C ASP A 156 -19.74 11.12 -5.75
N TYR A 157 -18.85 12.10 -5.92
CA TYR A 157 -18.43 12.96 -4.81
C TYR A 157 -19.56 13.91 -4.36
N PRO A 158 -19.61 14.28 -3.06
CA PRO A 158 -20.50 15.34 -2.61
C PRO A 158 -19.96 16.70 -3.06
N SER A 159 -20.85 17.65 -3.34
CA SER A 159 -20.52 19.05 -3.50
C SER A 159 -19.95 19.58 -2.20
N PHE A 160 -18.74 20.13 -2.27
CA PHE A 160 -18.01 20.67 -1.12
C PHE A 160 -18.65 21.90 -0.49
N VAL A 161 -19.65 22.51 -1.15
CA VAL A 161 -20.36 23.70 -0.68
C VAL A 161 -21.85 23.45 -0.46
N HIS A 162 -22.30 22.21 -0.61
CA HIS A 162 -23.69 21.89 -0.35
C HIS A 162 -24.01 22.08 1.15
N PRO A 163 -24.98 22.94 1.51
CA PRO A 163 -25.22 23.34 2.89
C PRO A 163 -25.66 22.17 3.77
N GLY A 164 -26.61 21.33 3.31
CA GLY A 164 -27.08 20.17 4.08
C GLY A 164 -25.97 19.15 4.38
N TYR A 165 -25.14 18.84 3.39
CA TYR A 165 -23.95 18.01 3.57
C TYR A 165 -22.96 18.59 4.59
N ARG A 166 -22.61 19.88 4.49
CA ARG A 166 -21.74 20.53 5.49
C ARG A 166 -22.36 20.49 6.88
N GLU A 167 -23.65 20.77 7.01
CA GLU A 167 -24.35 20.72 8.30
C GLU A 167 -24.29 19.31 8.92
N ALA A 168 -24.64 18.28 8.14
CA ALA A 168 -24.62 16.89 8.59
C ALA A 168 -23.20 16.43 8.96
N LEU A 169 -22.20 16.77 8.13
CA LEU A 169 -20.80 16.45 8.38
C LEU A 169 -20.28 17.17 9.63
N GLY A 170 -20.60 18.46 9.78
CA GLY A 170 -20.19 19.26 10.93
C GLY A 170 -20.75 18.71 12.25
N LYS A 171 -22.04 18.32 12.24
CA LYS A 171 -22.67 17.67 13.40
C LYS A 171 -22.01 16.34 13.73
N ALA A 172 -21.73 15.50 12.74
CA ALA A 172 -21.13 14.20 12.96
C ALA A 172 -19.68 14.30 13.45
N LEU A 173 -18.86 15.14 12.80
CA LEU A 173 -17.48 15.42 13.21
C LEU A 173 -17.42 16.00 14.61
N GLY A 174 -18.28 16.98 14.92
CA GLY A 174 -18.34 17.60 16.25
C GLY A 174 -18.72 16.59 17.33
N ALA A 175 -19.70 15.71 17.08
CA ALA A 175 -20.11 14.68 18.04
C ALA A 175 -19.00 13.65 18.30
N VAL A 176 -18.35 13.14 17.24
CA VAL A 176 -17.22 12.20 17.38
C VAL A 176 -16.05 12.87 18.09
N ALA A 177 -15.72 14.12 17.72
CA ALA A 177 -14.61 14.85 18.34
C ALA A 177 -14.85 15.13 19.82
N ALA A 178 -16.07 15.51 20.21
CA ALA A 178 -16.43 15.68 21.61
C ALA A 178 -16.40 14.35 22.40
N HIS A 179 -16.77 13.23 21.77
CA HIS A 179 -16.77 11.90 22.42
C HIS A 179 -15.36 11.40 22.73
N VAL A 180 -14.37 11.73 21.89
CA VAL A 180 -13.01 11.19 22.01
C VAL A 180 -11.97 12.18 22.56
N GLU A 181 -12.35 13.43 22.86
CA GLU A 181 -11.42 14.50 23.27
C GLU A 181 -10.61 14.15 24.53
N ASP A 182 -11.21 13.45 25.47
CA ASP A 182 -10.59 13.08 26.75
C ASP A 182 -9.82 11.75 26.70
N LYS A 183 -9.74 11.11 25.52
CA LYS A 183 -9.10 9.80 25.36
C LYS A 183 -7.59 9.95 25.17
N PRO A 184 -6.74 9.45 26.08
CA PRO A 184 -5.30 9.73 26.07
C PRO A 184 -4.51 9.09 24.94
N TYR A 185 -5.12 8.15 24.22
CA TYR A 185 -4.53 7.41 23.12
C TYR A 185 -5.01 7.88 21.74
N VAL A 186 -5.83 8.94 21.64
CA VAL A 186 -6.23 9.51 20.35
C VAL A 186 -5.22 10.58 19.93
N LEU A 187 -4.52 10.33 18.82
CA LEU A 187 -3.55 11.28 18.27
C LEU A 187 -4.23 12.35 17.43
N GLY A 188 -5.25 11.96 16.66
CA GLY A 188 -5.83 12.85 15.69
C GLY A 188 -6.75 12.20 14.67
N TYR A 189 -6.94 12.90 13.56
CA TYR A 189 -7.87 12.55 12.49
C TYR A 189 -7.16 12.51 11.15
N TYR A 190 -7.45 11.48 10.36
CA TYR A 190 -7.11 11.41 8.95
C TYR A 190 -8.34 11.74 8.11
N LEU A 191 -8.45 12.97 7.60
CA LEU A 191 -9.73 13.47 7.07
C LEU A 191 -10.29 12.60 5.93
N ASN A 192 -9.46 12.27 4.94
CA ASN A 192 -9.80 11.32 3.89
C ASN A 192 -8.54 10.88 3.12
N ASP A 193 -8.71 9.83 2.32
CA ASP A 193 -7.65 9.28 1.46
C ASP A 193 -7.58 9.96 0.08
N GLU A 194 -6.40 10.48 -0.26
CA GLU A 194 -5.94 10.97 -1.58
C GLU A 194 -6.96 11.80 -2.38
N PHE A 195 -7.82 12.55 -1.69
CA PHE A 195 -8.91 13.23 -2.38
C PHE A 195 -8.48 14.61 -2.90
N SER A 196 -9.02 14.95 -4.06
CA SER A 196 -8.84 16.23 -4.72
C SER A 196 -10.21 16.78 -5.11
N PHE A 197 -10.24 18.00 -5.68
CA PHE A 197 -11.44 18.48 -6.35
C PHE A 197 -11.63 17.68 -7.65
N PRO A 198 -12.60 16.75 -7.72
CA PRO A 198 -12.60 15.71 -8.74
C PRO A 198 -12.92 16.26 -10.13
N GLY A 199 -12.06 15.95 -11.09
CA GLY A 199 -12.36 16.07 -12.51
C GLY A 199 -12.66 17.51 -12.94
N TRP A 200 -13.69 17.69 -13.77
CA TRP A 200 -14.24 19.00 -14.16
C TRP A 200 -15.46 19.38 -13.30
N GLY A 201 -15.47 19.03 -12.00
CA GLY A 201 -16.61 19.27 -11.11
C GLY A 201 -16.83 20.74 -10.71
N GLY A 202 -17.90 20.98 -9.95
CA GLY A 202 -18.23 22.28 -9.34
C GLY A 202 -19.30 23.08 -10.08
N TYR A 203 -20.08 22.42 -10.94
CA TYR A 203 -21.11 23.06 -11.77
C TYR A 203 -22.53 22.90 -11.23
N GLU A 204 -22.70 22.25 -10.08
CA GLU A 204 -23.98 22.23 -9.40
C GLU A 204 -24.43 23.66 -9.02
N PRO A 205 -25.76 23.93 -8.98
CA PRO A 205 -26.29 25.30 -8.84
C PRO A 205 -25.71 26.09 -7.66
N VAL A 206 -25.49 25.42 -6.52
CA VAL A 206 -24.91 26.05 -5.32
C VAL A 206 -23.46 26.50 -5.52
N SER A 207 -22.65 25.73 -6.24
CA SER A 207 -21.26 26.10 -6.56
C SER A 207 -21.20 27.22 -7.58
N VAL A 208 -22.07 27.21 -8.60
CA VAL A 208 -22.12 28.29 -9.59
C VAL A 208 -22.52 29.61 -8.94
N GLU A 209 -23.51 29.60 -8.04
CA GLU A 209 -23.95 30.82 -7.36
C GLU A 209 -22.87 31.39 -6.40
N LEU A 210 -22.17 30.51 -5.69
CA LEU A 210 -21.05 30.91 -4.85
C LEU A 210 -19.89 31.48 -5.70
N PHE A 211 -19.59 30.87 -6.85
CA PHE A 211 -18.61 31.39 -7.79
C PHE A 211 -18.97 32.80 -8.26
N ARG A 212 -20.20 33.04 -8.72
CA ARG A 212 -20.68 34.37 -9.12
C ARG A 212 -20.46 35.40 -8.03
N THR A 213 -20.81 35.04 -6.79
CA THR A 213 -20.64 35.90 -5.62
C THR A 213 -19.17 36.24 -5.39
N LYS A 214 -18.29 35.24 -5.40
CA LYS A 214 -16.84 35.42 -5.22
C LYS A 214 -16.22 36.29 -6.32
N MET A 215 -16.69 36.15 -7.55
CA MET A 215 -16.20 36.98 -8.66
C MET A 215 -16.65 38.44 -8.53
N ILE A 216 -17.89 38.70 -8.12
CA ILE A 216 -18.35 40.06 -7.82
C ILE A 216 -17.59 40.66 -6.63
N GLU A 217 -17.32 39.90 -5.57
CA GLU A 217 -16.49 40.33 -4.44
C GLU A 217 -15.08 40.73 -4.91
N GLN A 218 -14.46 39.91 -5.77
CA GLN A 218 -13.10 40.14 -6.27
C GLN A 218 -13.00 41.37 -7.19
N TYR A 219 -13.96 41.57 -8.09
CA TYR A 219 -13.92 42.65 -9.09
C TYR A 219 -14.72 43.90 -8.70
N GLY A 220 -15.55 43.81 -7.67
CA GLY A 220 -16.41 44.87 -7.14
C GLY A 220 -17.65 45.20 -7.98
N SER A 221 -17.73 44.77 -9.24
CA SER A 221 -18.87 45.03 -10.14
C SER A 221 -18.81 44.13 -11.39
N VAL A 222 -19.95 43.91 -12.05
CA VAL A 222 -20.03 43.15 -13.31
C VAL A 222 -19.23 43.85 -14.42
N GLU A 223 -19.22 45.18 -14.43
CA GLU A 223 -18.49 46.00 -15.43
C GLU A 223 -16.98 45.78 -15.35
N LYS A 224 -16.43 45.79 -14.13
CA LYS A 224 -14.99 45.53 -13.91
C LYS A 224 -14.61 44.09 -14.22
N LEU A 225 -15.50 43.14 -13.91
CA LEU A 225 -15.31 41.73 -14.29
C LEU A 225 -15.30 41.57 -15.81
N ASN A 226 -16.27 42.18 -16.50
CA ASN A 226 -16.33 42.17 -17.96
C ASN A 226 -15.08 42.77 -18.60
N ALA A 227 -14.56 43.87 -18.04
CA ALA A 227 -13.31 44.47 -18.50
C ALA A 227 -12.11 43.51 -18.32
N ALA A 228 -12.04 42.80 -17.19
CA ALA A 228 -10.96 41.86 -16.91
C ALA A 228 -11.04 40.58 -17.75
N TRP A 229 -12.25 40.05 -17.95
CA TRP A 229 -12.49 38.80 -18.67
C TRP A 229 -12.75 38.97 -20.17
N LYS A 230 -12.90 40.21 -20.64
CA LYS A 230 -13.30 40.55 -22.02
C LYS A 230 -14.67 39.92 -22.37
N THR A 231 -15.62 40.02 -21.45
CA THR A 231 -17.01 39.51 -21.56
C THR A 231 -18.04 40.66 -21.57
N THR A 232 -19.32 40.33 -21.73
CA THR A 232 -20.42 41.31 -21.82
C THR A 232 -21.64 40.92 -20.98
N PHE A 233 -21.43 40.35 -19.79
CA PHE A 233 -22.53 39.98 -18.88
C PHE A 233 -23.29 41.24 -18.44
N ALA A 234 -24.61 41.25 -18.53
CA ALA A 234 -25.44 42.37 -18.09
C ALA A 234 -25.73 42.33 -16.58
N THR A 235 -25.73 41.13 -15.99
CA THR A 235 -26.07 40.91 -14.58
C THR A 235 -25.17 39.86 -13.94
N LYS A 236 -25.21 39.76 -12.60
CA LYS A 236 -24.51 38.70 -11.85
C LYS A 236 -24.94 37.30 -12.30
N ASP A 237 -26.22 37.12 -12.57
CA ASP A 237 -26.80 35.80 -12.91
C ASP A 237 -26.31 35.27 -14.26
N GLU A 238 -25.86 36.15 -15.14
CA GLU A 238 -25.27 35.78 -16.43
C GLU A 238 -23.82 35.31 -16.33
N ILE A 239 -23.13 35.58 -15.21
CA ILE A 239 -21.75 35.12 -15.01
C ILE A 239 -21.76 33.58 -14.93
N ALA A 240 -21.07 32.95 -15.88
CA ALA A 240 -20.93 31.50 -15.95
C ALA A 240 -19.46 31.08 -15.85
N PRO A 241 -19.12 30.01 -15.09
CA PRO A 241 -17.80 29.42 -15.15
C PRO A 241 -17.48 28.88 -16.56
N PRO A 242 -16.20 28.89 -16.99
CA PRO A 242 -15.79 28.35 -18.28
C PRO A 242 -15.93 26.82 -18.33
N ALA A 243 -16.74 26.29 -19.25
CA ALA A 243 -17.04 24.85 -19.36
C ALA A 243 -15.88 23.97 -19.89
N LYS A 244 -14.78 24.58 -20.34
CA LYS A 244 -13.57 23.92 -20.84
C LYS A 244 -12.36 24.81 -20.62
N SER A 245 -11.16 24.23 -20.71
CA SER A 245 -9.91 24.98 -20.62
C SER A 245 -9.84 26.06 -21.71
N GLU A 246 -9.51 27.29 -21.32
CA GLU A 246 -9.31 28.42 -22.22
C GLU A 246 -8.14 29.30 -21.72
N PRO A 247 -7.39 29.96 -22.61
CA PRO A 247 -6.34 30.87 -22.18
C PRO A 247 -6.93 32.15 -21.55
N GLY A 248 -6.23 32.70 -20.56
CA GLY A 248 -6.55 34.00 -19.98
C GLY A 248 -7.21 33.95 -18.60
N ARG A 249 -7.56 35.14 -18.11
CA ARG A 249 -7.93 35.39 -16.71
C ARG A 249 -9.21 34.69 -16.25
N ARG A 250 -10.23 34.54 -17.09
CA ARG A 250 -11.48 33.84 -16.74
C ARG A 250 -11.23 32.40 -16.30
N TRP A 251 -10.42 31.67 -17.06
CA TRP A 251 -10.00 30.32 -16.71
C TRP A 251 -9.16 30.28 -15.42
N ALA A 252 -8.18 31.19 -15.31
CA ALA A 252 -7.35 31.28 -14.12
C ALA A 252 -8.17 31.52 -12.84
N ASP A 253 -9.17 32.41 -12.88
CA ASP A 253 -10.03 32.70 -11.74
C ASP A 253 -10.94 31.50 -11.40
N TRP A 254 -11.44 30.77 -12.39
CA TRP A 254 -12.21 29.54 -12.16
C TRP A 254 -11.40 28.46 -11.45
N GLN A 255 -10.17 28.23 -11.90
CA GLN A 255 -9.28 27.23 -11.28
C GLN A 255 -8.91 27.63 -9.84
N ARG A 256 -8.62 28.92 -9.59
CA ARG A 256 -8.38 29.45 -8.25
C ARG A 256 -9.62 29.33 -7.34
N TYR A 257 -10.83 29.52 -7.87
CA TYR A 257 -12.06 29.29 -7.12
C TYR A 257 -12.25 27.81 -6.72
N ARG A 258 -12.01 26.88 -7.64
CA ARG A 258 -12.10 25.44 -7.36
C ARG A 258 -11.09 25.01 -6.30
N GLN A 259 -9.85 25.48 -6.43
CA GLN A 259 -8.80 25.29 -5.43
C GLN A 259 -9.20 25.87 -4.07
N TRP A 260 -9.69 27.11 -4.02
CA TRP A 260 -10.18 27.73 -2.79
C TRP A 260 -11.29 26.90 -2.14
N THR A 261 -12.25 26.42 -2.93
CA THR A 261 -13.38 25.61 -2.45
C THR A 261 -12.92 24.30 -1.78
N TYR A 262 -11.91 23.65 -2.35
CA TYR A 262 -11.31 22.45 -1.76
C TYR A 262 -10.66 22.73 -0.39
N PHE A 263 -9.83 23.77 -0.29
CA PHE A 263 -9.18 24.14 0.98
C PHE A 263 -10.16 24.70 2.01
N ASP A 264 -11.22 25.40 1.58
CA ASP A 264 -12.29 25.87 2.45
C ASP A 264 -13.04 24.68 3.09
N PHE A 265 -13.32 23.64 2.31
CA PHE A 265 -13.97 22.43 2.83
C PHE A 265 -13.09 21.64 3.80
N MET A 266 -11.80 21.46 3.49
CA MET A 266 -10.85 20.86 4.44
C MET A 266 -10.71 21.69 5.72
N LYS A 267 -10.65 23.02 5.57
CA LYS A 267 -10.61 23.94 6.71
C LYS A 267 -11.86 23.83 7.56
N PHE A 268 -13.05 23.76 6.95
CA PHE A 268 -14.31 23.55 7.66
C PHE A 268 -14.28 22.27 8.51
N ALA A 269 -13.84 21.14 7.95
CA ALA A 269 -13.73 19.88 8.69
C ALA A 269 -12.71 19.98 9.85
N ALA A 270 -11.52 20.53 9.57
CA ALA A 270 -10.45 20.69 10.56
C ALA A 270 -10.85 21.64 11.69
N ASP A 271 -11.49 22.78 11.39
CA ASP A 271 -11.95 23.74 12.38
C ASP A 271 -13.09 23.16 13.23
N THR A 272 -13.97 22.36 12.64
CA THR A 272 -15.02 21.65 13.38
C THR A 272 -14.43 20.70 14.43
N ILE A 273 -13.40 19.93 14.04
CA ILE A 273 -12.67 19.05 14.95
C ILE A 273 -11.99 19.88 16.05
N ARG A 274 -11.22 20.90 15.68
CA ARG A 274 -10.45 21.73 16.63
C ARG A 274 -11.32 22.48 17.63
N ALA A 275 -12.56 22.80 17.26
CA ALA A 275 -13.52 23.43 18.16
C ALA A 275 -13.91 22.52 19.34
N GLN A 276 -13.85 21.20 19.14
CA GLN A 276 -14.17 20.21 20.17
C GLN A 276 -12.90 19.60 20.78
N ALA A 277 -11.91 19.25 19.97
CA ALA A 277 -10.68 18.57 20.36
C ALA A 277 -9.43 19.35 19.88
N PRO A 278 -9.04 20.45 20.56
CA PRO A 278 -7.97 21.35 20.11
C PRO A 278 -6.56 20.74 20.18
N HIS A 279 -6.41 19.61 20.87
CA HIS A 279 -5.12 18.90 21.04
C HIS A 279 -4.96 17.70 20.10
N HIS A 280 -5.97 17.39 19.29
CA HIS A 280 -5.91 16.35 18.27
C HIS A 280 -5.36 16.91 16.96
N LEU A 281 -4.42 16.20 16.34
CA LEU A 281 -3.82 16.63 15.08
C LEU A 281 -4.72 16.31 13.89
N VAL A 282 -4.72 17.17 12.88
CA VAL A 282 -5.37 16.90 11.60
C VAL A 282 -4.33 16.44 10.58
N ILE A 283 -4.52 15.24 10.06
CA ILE A 283 -3.67 14.56 9.08
C ILE A 283 -4.48 14.41 7.79
N ASN A 284 -3.83 14.57 6.65
CA ASN A 284 -4.45 14.26 5.36
C ASN A 284 -3.39 13.80 4.38
N SER A 285 -3.70 12.82 3.53
CA SER A 285 -2.83 12.50 2.41
C SER A 285 -3.09 13.47 1.27
N MET A 286 -2.03 14.05 0.75
CA MET A 286 -2.07 14.92 -0.41
C MET A 286 -2.45 14.11 -1.65
N ASP A 287 -3.27 14.71 -2.50
CA ASP A 287 -3.72 14.15 -3.78
C ASP A 287 -2.56 13.95 -4.77
N PHE A 288 -2.81 13.60 -6.02
CA PHE A 288 -1.76 13.50 -7.04
C PHE A 288 -1.53 14.86 -7.69
N TRP A 289 -0.42 15.51 -7.33
CA TRP A 289 -0.08 16.83 -7.84
C TRP A 289 0.12 16.82 -9.36
N GLY A 290 -0.47 17.78 -10.05
CA GLY A 290 -0.41 17.90 -11.50
C GLY A 290 -1.25 16.88 -12.27
N SER A 291 -2.15 16.14 -11.61
CA SER A 291 -3.15 15.31 -12.30
C SER A 291 -4.26 16.19 -12.90
N ASP A 292 -4.22 16.43 -14.21
CA ASP A 292 -5.33 17.07 -14.94
C ASP A 292 -6.59 16.19 -14.78
N PRO A 293 -7.76 16.72 -14.34
CA PRO A 293 -8.17 18.15 -14.23
C PRO A 293 -8.25 18.72 -12.81
N ASN A 294 -7.47 18.18 -11.88
CA ASN A 294 -7.53 18.54 -10.47
C ASN A 294 -6.61 19.75 -10.18
N PRO A 295 -7.15 20.91 -9.73
CA PRO A 295 -6.35 22.09 -9.34
C PRO A 295 -5.70 21.88 -7.97
N SER A 296 -4.76 20.95 -7.89
CA SER A 296 -4.05 20.58 -6.66
C SER A 296 -2.94 21.59 -6.36
N ASN A 297 -3.05 22.34 -5.27
CA ASN A 297 -1.96 23.16 -4.73
C ASN A 297 -1.67 22.79 -3.28
N TRP A 298 -0.55 22.13 -3.03
CA TRP A 298 -0.21 21.70 -1.68
C TRP A 298 0.33 22.81 -0.77
N TRP A 299 0.75 23.96 -1.31
CA TRP A 299 1.24 25.11 -0.52
C TRP A 299 0.14 25.73 0.36
N GLU A 300 -1.12 25.47 0.06
CA GLU A 300 -2.28 25.94 0.84
C GLU A 300 -2.66 24.96 1.98
N ALA A 301 -2.25 23.69 1.88
CA ALA A 301 -2.57 22.66 2.86
C ALA A 301 -2.17 22.96 4.31
N PRO A 302 -1.01 23.58 4.59
CA PRO A 302 -0.62 23.92 5.97
C PRO A 302 -1.58 24.87 6.70
N LYS A 303 -2.50 25.54 6.00
CA LYS A 303 -3.52 26.41 6.60
C LYS A 303 -4.64 25.63 7.30
N CYS A 304 -4.83 24.35 6.96
CA CYS A 304 -5.88 23.51 7.53
C CYS A 304 -5.35 22.18 8.10
N ILE A 305 -4.20 21.69 7.65
CA ILE A 305 -3.61 20.39 8.03
C ILE A 305 -2.40 20.57 8.95
N ASP A 306 -2.27 19.70 9.95
CA ASP A 306 -1.15 19.68 10.89
C ASP A 306 -0.02 18.75 10.46
N ILE A 307 -0.36 17.61 9.85
CA ILE A 307 0.62 16.65 9.29
C ILE A 307 0.31 16.43 7.81
N LEU A 308 1.22 16.89 6.95
CA LEU A 308 1.15 16.75 5.49
C LEU A 308 1.63 15.35 5.09
N MET A 309 0.73 14.43 4.73
CA MET A 309 1.13 13.06 4.35
C MET A 309 1.04 12.87 2.84
N ARG A 310 1.81 11.95 2.25
CA ARG A 310 1.67 11.57 0.83
C ARG A 310 1.96 10.09 0.60
N HIS A 311 1.29 9.46 -0.37
CA HIS A 311 1.56 8.06 -0.72
C HIS A 311 2.81 7.95 -1.59
N GLY A 312 3.61 6.94 -1.29
CA GLY A 312 4.87 6.62 -1.92
C GLY A 312 4.74 5.35 -2.71
N ILE A 313 4.06 5.44 -3.86
CA ILE A 313 3.84 4.31 -4.74
C ILE A 313 4.96 4.30 -5.78
N GLY A 314 5.96 3.44 -5.59
CA GLY A 314 7.07 3.25 -6.51
C GLY A 314 8.10 4.40 -6.55
N TYR A 315 9.04 4.32 -7.50
CA TYR A 315 10.17 5.25 -7.62
C TYR A 315 9.81 6.54 -8.37
N SER A 316 8.88 6.47 -9.34
CA SER A 316 8.49 7.63 -10.16
C SER A 316 7.77 8.71 -9.37
N MET A 317 7.13 8.37 -8.25
CA MET A 317 6.42 9.34 -7.41
C MET A 317 7.22 9.84 -6.22
N GLY A 318 8.51 9.48 -6.12
CA GLY A 318 9.39 9.96 -5.05
C GLY A 318 9.48 11.49 -4.98
N TYR A 319 9.27 12.19 -6.10
CA TYR A 319 9.30 13.65 -6.11
C TYR A 319 8.15 14.31 -5.34
N ASN A 320 7.02 13.64 -5.22
CA ASN A 320 5.91 14.15 -4.42
C ASN A 320 6.34 14.29 -2.95
N PHE A 321 7.22 13.42 -2.45
CA PHE A 321 7.79 13.59 -1.11
C PHE A 321 8.71 14.77 -1.00
N LEU A 322 9.50 15.04 -2.03
CA LEU A 322 10.37 16.21 -2.05
C LEU A 322 9.53 17.50 -1.96
N LEU A 323 8.37 17.54 -2.63
CA LEU A 323 7.44 18.66 -2.54
C LEU A 323 6.81 18.77 -1.15
N VAL A 324 6.27 17.67 -0.60
CA VAL A 324 5.74 17.67 0.78
C VAL A 324 6.78 18.11 1.79
N ARG A 325 8.03 17.64 1.65
CA ARG A 325 9.17 18.04 2.48
C ARG A 325 9.44 19.53 2.42
N ASP A 326 9.48 20.12 1.22
CA ASP A 326 9.78 21.54 1.07
C ASP A 326 8.62 22.44 1.56
N ILE A 327 7.37 21.99 1.42
CA ILE A 327 6.19 22.64 2.00
C ILE A 327 6.21 22.53 3.53
N ALA A 328 6.52 21.35 4.06
CA ALA A 328 6.65 21.09 5.49
C ALA A 328 7.70 22.01 6.13
N GLU A 329 8.88 22.10 5.53
CA GLU A 329 9.93 23.01 6.03
C GLU A 329 9.55 24.48 5.93
N TRP A 330 8.90 24.90 4.85
CA TRP A 330 8.45 26.29 4.69
C TRP A 330 7.38 26.67 5.72
N SER A 331 6.39 25.79 5.91
CA SER A 331 5.26 26.06 6.80
C SER A 331 5.55 25.79 8.28
N GLY A 332 6.65 25.11 8.59
CA GLY A 332 6.95 24.61 9.93
C GLY A 332 6.04 23.45 10.36
N LYS A 333 5.25 22.87 9.44
CA LYS A 333 4.42 21.69 9.69
C LYS A 333 5.19 20.40 9.42
N PRO A 334 4.94 19.33 10.19
CA PRO A 334 5.33 17.97 9.84
C PRO A 334 4.84 17.54 8.46
N GLY A 335 5.73 16.93 7.69
CA GLY A 335 5.49 16.19 6.45
C GLY A 335 5.92 14.72 6.55
N GLN A 336 5.03 13.81 6.18
CA GLN A 336 5.19 12.38 6.41
C GLN A 336 5.09 11.56 5.11
N ALA A 337 5.94 10.54 5.00
CA ALA A 337 5.84 9.58 3.93
C ALA A 337 4.94 8.38 4.30
N LEU A 338 3.99 8.05 3.42
CA LEU A 338 3.19 6.83 3.49
C LEU A 338 3.68 5.84 2.43
N CYS A 339 4.44 4.85 2.86
CA CYS A 339 5.04 3.85 1.99
C CYS A 339 4.10 2.70 1.68
N MET A 340 4.17 2.21 0.44
CA MET A 340 3.60 0.93 0.09
C MET A 340 4.35 -0.21 0.81
N PRO A 341 3.76 -1.41 0.95
CA PRO A 341 4.43 -2.49 1.65
C PRO A 341 5.69 -2.96 0.90
N PRO A 342 6.60 -3.71 1.55
CA PRO A 342 7.84 -4.21 0.92
C PRO A 342 7.58 -5.06 -0.32
N GLY A 343 6.45 -5.77 -0.38
CA GLY A 343 5.96 -6.44 -1.57
C GLY A 343 5.42 -5.48 -2.65
N PHE A 344 5.74 -4.20 -2.60
CA PHE A 344 5.42 -3.19 -3.62
C PHE A 344 6.65 -2.33 -3.92
N SER A 345 7.41 -1.96 -2.90
CA SER A 345 8.60 -1.10 -3.03
C SER A 345 9.82 -1.70 -2.35
N ALA A 346 10.97 -1.61 -3.04
CA ALA A 346 12.24 -2.05 -2.49
C ALA A 346 12.59 -1.22 -1.25
N SER A 347 13.24 -1.83 -0.28
CA SER A 347 13.55 -1.20 1.01
C SER A 347 14.38 0.09 0.93
N PHE A 348 15.29 0.21 -0.05
CA PHE A 348 16.05 1.45 -0.21
C PHE A 348 15.14 2.64 -0.57
N ILE A 349 13.99 2.39 -1.21
CA ILE A 349 12.96 3.40 -1.51
C ILE A 349 12.28 3.84 -0.21
N HIS A 350 11.91 2.88 0.66
CA HIS A 350 11.35 3.21 1.98
C HIS A 350 12.31 4.05 2.81
N PHE A 351 13.59 3.68 2.77
CA PHE A 351 14.66 4.44 3.41
C PHE A 351 14.76 5.85 2.83
N MET A 352 14.81 5.99 1.50
CA MET A 352 14.83 7.30 0.83
C MET A 352 13.61 8.13 1.23
N HIS A 353 12.39 7.59 1.19
CA HIS A 353 11.18 8.31 1.57
C HIS A 353 11.21 8.80 3.02
N MET A 354 11.70 7.99 3.96
CA MET A 354 11.83 8.39 5.36
C MET A 354 12.74 9.62 5.51
N PHE A 355 13.88 9.64 4.83
CA PHE A 355 14.86 10.74 4.95
C PHE A 355 14.60 11.91 4.00
N ASP A 356 13.92 11.70 2.87
CA ASP A 356 13.42 12.78 2.03
C ASP A 356 12.12 13.40 2.57
N SER A 357 11.50 12.84 3.62
CA SER A 357 10.38 13.48 4.33
C SER A 357 10.88 14.36 5.49
N SER A 358 9.97 14.92 6.30
CA SER A 358 10.32 15.93 7.32
C SER A 358 10.84 15.37 8.66
N ARG A 359 11.39 14.15 8.69
CA ARG A 359 11.93 13.48 9.90
C ARG A 359 10.87 13.14 10.96
N THR A 360 9.65 12.80 10.54
CA THR A 360 8.52 12.51 11.44
C THR A 360 8.27 11.02 11.66
N GLY A 361 9.00 10.15 10.97
CA GLY A 361 8.76 8.70 10.93
C GLY A 361 8.31 8.22 9.55
N LEU A 362 7.87 6.97 9.46
CA LEU A 362 7.43 6.34 8.21
C LEU A 362 6.08 5.64 8.41
N SER A 363 5.08 6.01 7.62
CA SER A 363 3.80 5.32 7.59
C SER A 363 3.83 4.17 6.58
N TYR A 364 3.07 3.10 6.81
CA TYR A 364 3.00 1.93 5.94
C TYR A 364 1.57 1.59 5.55
N VAL A 365 1.33 1.38 4.26
CA VAL A 365 0.10 0.78 3.75
C VAL A 365 0.17 -0.73 3.95
N CYS A 366 -0.83 -1.27 4.63
CA CYS A 366 -1.07 -2.69 4.82
C CYS A 366 0.19 -3.51 5.21
N PRO A 367 0.91 -3.17 6.29
CA PRO A 367 2.13 -3.86 6.68
C PRO A 367 1.94 -5.36 6.95
N GLY A 368 0.72 -5.85 7.19
CA GLY A 368 0.39 -7.26 7.44
C GLY A 368 -0.53 -7.92 6.40
N GLY A 369 -0.70 -7.37 5.19
CA GLY A 369 -1.71 -7.84 4.22
C GLY A 369 -1.58 -9.31 3.77
N SER A 370 -2.73 -9.97 3.59
CA SER A 370 -2.89 -11.39 3.23
C SER A 370 -2.52 -11.74 1.78
N VAL A 371 -2.43 -13.04 1.47
CA VAL A 371 -2.25 -13.54 0.10
C VAL A 371 -3.48 -13.27 -0.78
N GLY A 372 -4.68 -13.33 -0.19
CA GLY A 372 -5.95 -13.11 -0.90
C GLY A 372 -6.17 -11.66 -1.34
N ALA A 373 -5.50 -10.70 -0.69
CA ALA A 373 -5.45 -9.32 -1.15
C ALA A 373 -4.36 -9.17 -2.22
N ALA A 374 -4.64 -9.65 -3.43
CA ALA A 374 -3.68 -9.81 -4.54
C ALA A 374 -2.74 -8.61 -4.80
N HIS A 375 -3.14 -7.39 -4.44
CA HIS A 375 -2.39 -6.15 -4.71
C HIS A 375 -1.62 -5.55 -3.52
N TYR A 376 -1.76 -6.05 -2.28
CA TYR A 376 -1.09 -5.42 -1.13
C TYR A 376 -0.55 -6.45 -0.13
N ARG A 377 0.44 -7.22 -0.58
CA ARG A 377 1.16 -8.18 0.25
C ARG A 377 2.04 -7.44 1.25
N GLY A 378 1.65 -7.44 2.53
CA GLY A 378 2.42 -6.86 3.63
C GLY A 378 3.78 -7.52 3.84
N ALA A 379 4.56 -7.00 4.79
CA ALA A 379 5.84 -7.58 5.21
C ALA A 379 5.67 -8.89 6.02
N ALA A 380 4.44 -9.19 6.44
CA ALA A 380 4.03 -10.44 7.05
C ALA A 380 2.69 -10.89 6.45
N ASP A 381 2.40 -12.19 6.59
CA ASP A 381 1.19 -12.81 6.09
C ASP A 381 0.14 -12.99 7.19
N SER A 382 -0.93 -12.20 7.18
CA SER A 382 -2.00 -12.31 8.18
C SER A 382 -2.69 -13.68 8.20
N ASP A 383 -2.72 -14.40 7.07
CA ASP A 383 -3.43 -15.68 6.97
C ASP A 383 -2.61 -16.84 7.55
N ASP A 384 -1.30 -16.65 7.73
CA ASP A 384 -0.35 -17.62 8.31
C ASP A 384 0.28 -17.08 9.59
N GLY A 385 -0.54 -16.58 10.52
CA GLY A 385 -0.10 -16.13 11.85
C GLY A 385 0.97 -15.02 11.81
N TYR A 386 0.88 -14.12 10.83
CA TYR A 386 1.87 -13.08 10.56
C TYR A 386 3.27 -13.63 10.28
N ARG A 387 3.37 -14.77 9.57
CA ARG A 387 4.63 -15.31 9.08
C ARG A 387 5.42 -14.23 8.33
N ARG A 388 6.69 -14.05 8.71
CA ARG A 388 7.55 -13.01 8.14
C ARG A 388 7.91 -13.32 6.69
N ARG A 389 7.81 -12.33 5.81
CA ARG A 389 8.28 -12.38 4.43
C ARG A 389 9.68 -11.79 4.35
N GLU A 390 10.69 -12.64 4.57
CA GLU A 390 12.10 -12.23 4.65
C GLU A 390 12.76 -12.09 3.28
N PRO A 391 13.79 -11.22 3.14
CA PRO A 391 14.30 -10.25 4.12
C PRO A 391 13.50 -8.94 4.14
N GLY A 392 12.39 -8.84 3.40
CA GLY A 392 11.54 -7.64 3.34
C GLY A 392 11.04 -7.20 4.71
N TYR A 393 10.61 -8.15 5.55
CA TYR A 393 10.25 -7.92 6.95
C TYR A 393 11.42 -7.33 7.75
N THR A 394 12.56 -8.02 7.83
CA THR A 394 13.72 -7.54 8.59
C THR A 394 14.12 -6.13 8.15
N THR A 395 14.14 -5.88 6.84
CA THR A 395 14.57 -4.58 6.33
C THR A 395 13.55 -3.47 6.63
N ALA A 396 12.26 -3.72 6.45
CA ALA A 396 11.21 -2.76 6.80
C ALA A 396 11.23 -2.45 8.31
N LYS A 397 11.35 -3.48 9.15
CA LYS A 397 11.51 -3.34 10.60
C LYS A 397 12.71 -2.47 10.95
N SER A 398 13.87 -2.71 10.33
CA SER A 398 15.07 -1.89 10.54
C SER A 398 14.83 -0.41 10.21
N ILE A 399 14.15 -0.12 9.10
CA ILE A 399 13.84 1.26 8.68
C ILE A 399 12.87 1.92 9.67
N ILE A 400 11.77 1.24 10.01
CA ILE A 400 10.77 1.74 10.97
C ILE A 400 11.41 2.01 12.34
N GLN A 401 12.35 1.16 12.75
CA GLN A 401 13.01 1.29 14.04
C GLN A 401 14.17 2.29 14.06
N LEU A 402 14.68 2.68 12.89
CA LEU A 402 15.88 3.50 12.77
C LEU A 402 15.76 4.84 13.50
N PRO A 403 14.66 5.62 13.41
CA PRO A 403 14.62 6.88 14.12
C PRO A 403 14.59 6.72 15.65
N TYR A 404 14.15 5.58 16.20
CA TYR A 404 14.32 5.29 17.63
C TYR A 404 15.79 5.20 18.02
N VAL A 405 16.58 4.58 17.16
CA VAL A 405 18.03 4.42 17.33
C VAL A 405 18.76 5.75 17.13
N LEU A 406 18.26 6.62 16.26
CA LEU A 406 18.82 7.97 16.05
C LEU A 406 18.42 8.97 17.16
N GLY A 407 17.27 8.78 17.81
CA GLY A 407 16.80 9.58 18.94
C GLY A 407 16.35 11.00 18.58
N ASP A 408 16.06 11.79 19.62
CA ASP A 408 15.51 13.16 19.50
C ASP A 408 16.38 14.09 18.66
N THR A 409 17.70 13.93 18.74
CA THR A 409 18.66 14.74 17.97
C THR A 409 18.40 14.65 16.46
N TYR A 410 17.97 13.48 15.96
CA TYR A 410 17.58 13.31 14.55
C TYR A 410 16.21 13.92 14.24
N LEU A 411 15.21 13.69 15.09
CA LEU A 411 13.87 14.28 14.89
C LEU A 411 13.95 15.82 14.86
N LEU A 412 14.85 16.40 15.65
CA LEU A 412 15.12 17.84 15.72
C LEU A 412 16.15 18.34 14.70
N SER A 413 16.76 17.44 13.91
CA SER A 413 17.78 17.83 12.93
C SER A 413 17.19 18.65 11.80
N LYS A 414 18.02 19.43 11.12
CA LYS A 414 17.68 20.18 9.90
C LYS A 414 18.45 19.60 8.72
N ARG A 415 17.87 19.64 7.53
CA ARG A 415 18.63 19.27 6.31
C ARG A 415 19.84 20.17 6.17
N TYR A 416 20.89 19.63 5.54
CA TYR A 416 21.99 20.46 5.10
C TYR A 416 21.45 21.62 4.24
N PRO A 417 21.91 22.87 4.43
CA PRO A 417 21.36 24.00 3.69
C PRO A 417 21.42 23.76 2.17
N PRO A 418 20.28 23.76 1.47
CA PRO A 418 20.25 23.50 0.04
C PRO A 418 20.95 24.63 -0.71
N THR A 419 21.77 24.27 -1.70
CA THR A 419 22.50 25.25 -2.52
C THR A 419 21.85 25.48 -3.89
N VAL A 420 20.90 24.62 -4.26
CA VAL A 420 20.15 24.69 -5.52
C VAL A 420 18.66 24.89 -5.24
N GLY A 421 18.05 25.90 -5.86
CA GLY A 421 16.60 26.07 -5.91
C GLY A 421 16.02 25.55 -7.23
N PHE A 422 14.98 24.73 -7.19
CA PHE A 422 14.23 24.32 -8.38
C PHE A 422 12.86 24.99 -8.37
N LEU A 423 12.61 25.87 -9.35
CA LEU A 423 11.40 26.68 -9.39
C LEU A 423 10.22 25.91 -9.99
N VAL A 424 9.16 25.87 -9.19
CA VAL A 424 7.86 25.28 -9.48
C VAL A 424 6.81 26.33 -9.13
N THR A 425 6.13 26.87 -10.13
CA THR A 425 5.13 27.94 -9.91
C THR A 425 3.75 27.32 -9.70
N ASP A 426 3.05 27.71 -8.64
CA ASP A 426 1.69 27.23 -8.38
C ASP A 426 0.75 27.52 -9.55
N ALA A 427 0.89 28.71 -10.13
CA ALA A 427 0.10 29.16 -11.28
C ALA A 427 0.16 28.17 -12.45
N THR A 428 1.34 27.60 -12.74
CA THR A 428 1.48 26.63 -13.83
C THR A 428 0.63 25.39 -13.59
N PHE A 429 0.64 24.80 -12.39
CA PHE A 429 -0.07 23.56 -12.12
C PHE A 429 -1.58 23.75 -11.89
N VAL A 430 -1.99 24.87 -11.30
CA VAL A 430 -3.41 25.18 -11.06
C VAL A 430 -4.11 25.63 -12.34
N ILE A 431 -3.47 26.50 -13.13
CA ILE A 431 -4.11 27.14 -14.28
C ILE A 431 -3.83 26.37 -15.57
N ASN A 432 -2.65 25.77 -15.72
CA ASN A 432 -2.27 25.13 -16.97
C ASN A 432 -1.48 23.83 -16.76
N PRO A 433 -2.12 22.79 -16.18
CA PRO A 433 -1.44 21.54 -15.84
C PRO A 433 -0.82 20.82 -17.06
N THR A 434 -1.24 21.17 -18.29
CA THR A 434 -0.68 20.61 -19.53
C THR A 434 0.69 21.20 -19.91
N TYR A 435 1.04 22.41 -19.47
CA TYR A 435 2.32 23.08 -19.81
C TYR A 435 3.49 22.64 -18.91
N GLY A 436 3.21 22.22 -17.67
CA GLY A 436 4.22 21.86 -16.67
C GLY A 436 4.29 20.35 -16.39
N GLY A 437 4.13 19.52 -17.44
CA GLY A 437 3.92 18.07 -17.31
C GLY A 437 4.75 17.43 -16.19
N ALA A 438 4.09 16.63 -15.35
CA ALA A 438 4.71 15.94 -14.20
C ALA A 438 6.00 15.19 -14.57
N SER A 439 6.15 14.80 -15.84
CA SER A 439 7.38 14.26 -16.43
C SER A 439 8.57 15.23 -16.37
N SER A 440 8.44 16.47 -16.85
CA SER A 440 9.54 17.45 -16.84
C SER A 440 10.11 17.63 -15.42
N VAL A 441 9.18 17.81 -14.47
CA VAL A 441 9.47 17.94 -13.04
C VAL A 441 10.16 16.69 -12.48
N ALA A 442 9.57 15.52 -12.71
CA ALA A 442 10.07 14.26 -12.17
C ALA A 442 11.50 13.94 -12.65
N GLY A 443 11.79 14.16 -13.94
CA GLY A 443 13.12 13.85 -14.46
C GLY A 443 14.20 14.85 -14.02
N MET A 444 13.85 16.12 -13.80
CA MET A 444 14.79 17.05 -13.16
C MET A 444 15.09 16.66 -11.71
N PHE A 445 14.09 16.24 -10.95
CA PHE A 445 14.30 15.74 -9.59
C PHE A 445 15.13 14.46 -9.54
N ALA A 446 14.91 13.54 -10.49
CA ALA A 446 15.75 12.36 -10.64
C ALA A 446 17.20 12.76 -10.91
N LEU A 447 17.45 13.67 -11.84
CA LEU A 447 18.79 14.18 -12.13
C LEU A 447 19.47 14.79 -10.89
N LEU A 448 18.82 15.74 -10.22
CA LEU A 448 19.41 16.40 -9.04
C LEU A 448 19.66 15.40 -7.90
N THR A 449 18.80 14.40 -7.77
CA THR A 449 18.96 13.29 -6.82
C THR A 449 20.11 12.36 -7.19
N ASP A 450 20.30 12.06 -8.48
CA ASP A 450 21.40 11.23 -8.99
C ASP A 450 22.76 11.89 -8.84
N LEU A 451 22.78 13.22 -8.85
CA LEU A 451 23.94 14.04 -8.54
C LEU A 451 24.17 14.24 -7.03
N ASN A 452 23.30 13.71 -6.17
CA ASN A 452 23.30 13.90 -4.72
C ASN A 452 23.33 15.38 -4.27
N LEU A 453 22.83 16.29 -5.11
CA LEU A 453 22.82 17.72 -4.80
C LEU A 453 21.81 18.02 -3.68
N ASP A 454 22.18 18.93 -2.77
CA ASP A 454 21.24 19.47 -1.80
C ASP A 454 20.40 20.57 -2.46
N PHE A 455 19.15 20.23 -2.80
CA PHE A 455 18.22 21.14 -3.46
C PHE A 455 16.90 21.29 -2.71
N ARG A 456 16.21 22.40 -3.00
CA ARG A 456 14.88 22.74 -2.51
C ARG A 456 13.97 23.11 -3.67
N ILE A 457 12.75 22.60 -3.64
CA ILE A 457 11.66 23.05 -4.49
C ILE A 457 11.16 24.39 -3.96
N ILE A 458 11.16 25.38 -4.83
CA ILE A 458 10.69 26.71 -4.51
C ILE A 458 9.50 27.11 -5.38
N SER A 459 8.62 27.91 -4.81
CA SER A 459 7.46 28.52 -5.45
C SER A 459 7.35 29.99 -5.04
N GLU A 460 6.29 30.66 -5.47
CA GLU A 460 5.95 32.02 -5.05
C GLU A 460 5.81 32.15 -3.53
N HIS A 461 5.55 31.04 -2.82
CA HIS A 461 5.33 30.99 -1.38
C HIS A 461 6.63 31.01 -0.56
N ASN A 462 7.70 30.37 -1.04
CA ASN A 462 8.93 30.14 -0.26
C ASN A 462 10.24 30.57 -0.98
N ALA A 463 10.15 31.16 -2.17
CA ALA A 463 11.32 31.54 -2.96
C ALA A 463 12.16 32.68 -2.36
N LYS A 464 11.57 33.59 -1.57
CA LYS A 464 12.25 34.81 -1.15
C LYS A 464 12.99 34.67 0.20
N PRO A 465 14.23 35.19 0.34
CA PRO A 465 15.06 35.75 -0.74
C PRO A 465 15.73 34.66 -1.59
N LEU A 466 15.85 34.86 -2.90
CA LEU A 466 16.54 33.89 -3.79
C LEU A 466 18.04 33.79 -3.51
N SER A 467 18.63 34.80 -2.85
CA SER A 467 20.04 34.85 -2.47
C SER A 467 20.49 33.75 -1.50
N GLN A 468 19.55 32.98 -0.93
CA GLN A 468 19.86 31.80 -0.13
C GLN A 468 20.41 30.63 -0.98
N PHE A 469 20.19 30.65 -2.30
CA PHE A 469 20.70 29.64 -3.22
C PHE A 469 21.93 30.14 -3.96
N LYS A 470 22.77 29.21 -4.42
CA LYS A 470 23.87 29.50 -5.36
C LYS A 470 23.44 29.33 -6.81
N ALA A 471 22.55 28.36 -7.07
CA ALA A 471 22.02 28.08 -8.39
C ALA A 471 20.49 27.97 -8.37
N LEU A 472 19.86 28.39 -9.46
CA LEU A 472 18.44 28.18 -9.73
C LEU A 472 18.26 27.35 -11.00
N VAL A 473 17.27 26.47 -10.97
CA VAL A 473 16.84 25.67 -12.11
C VAL A 473 15.41 26.07 -12.46
N VAL A 474 15.19 26.48 -13.71
CA VAL A 474 13.91 26.98 -14.22
C VAL A 474 13.57 26.29 -15.54
N GLY A 475 12.29 26.00 -15.77
CA GLY A 475 11.84 25.23 -16.92
C GLY A 475 10.32 25.27 -17.10
N PRO A 476 9.73 24.29 -17.83
CA PRO A 476 8.28 24.19 -18.04
C PRO A 476 7.45 24.18 -16.75
N SER A 477 8.02 23.70 -15.64
CA SER A 477 7.41 23.74 -14.30
C SER A 477 7.17 25.16 -13.75
N ALA A 478 7.78 26.17 -14.39
CA ALA A 478 7.67 27.58 -14.09
C ALA A 478 7.20 28.37 -15.34
N ALA A 479 6.32 27.79 -16.15
CA ALA A 479 5.84 28.42 -17.38
C ALA A 479 5.07 29.72 -17.14
N LEU A 480 4.34 29.82 -16.03
CA LEU A 480 3.61 31.02 -15.62
C LEU A 480 4.38 31.72 -14.50
N ALA A 481 4.77 32.97 -14.70
CA ALA A 481 5.41 33.79 -13.67
C ALA A 481 4.89 35.22 -13.64
N SER A 482 4.88 35.82 -12.45
CA SER A 482 4.56 37.24 -12.27
C SER A 482 5.77 38.14 -12.54
N ASP A 483 5.51 39.41 -12.85
CA ASP A 483 6.57 40.41 -13.06
C ASP A 483 7.49 40.54 -11.83
N ASP A 484 6.95 40.41 -10.62
CA ASP A 484 7.70 40.41 -9.36
C ASP A 484 8.66 39.23 -9.24
N MET A 485 8.23 38.03 -9.64
CA MET A 485 9.10 36.85 -9.63
C MET A 485 10.24 37.01 -10.63
N LEU A 486 9.94 37.51 -11.83
CA LEU A 486 10.95 37.78 -12.85
C LEU A 486 11.95 38.84 -12.41
N ALA A 487 11.51 39.88 -11.68
CA ALA A 487 12.39 40.89 -11.12
C ALA A 487 13.36 40.30 -10.08
N GLU A 488 12.87 39.43 -9.20
CA GLU A 488 13.69 38.75 -8.20
C GLU A 488 14.74 37.83 -8.87
N ILE A 489 14.37 37.09 -9.92
CA ILE A 489 15.31 36.22 -10.65
C ILE A 489 16.40 37.04 -11.35
N ARG A 490 16.04 38.19 -11.95
CA ARG A 490 17.03 39.10 -12.54
C ARG A 490 18.00 39.62 -11.48
N ALA A 491 17.50 40.02 -10.31
CA ALA A 491 18.34 40.48 -9.21
C ALA A 491 19.28 39.35 -8.71
N PHE A 492 18.78 38.12 -8.62
CA PHE A 492 19.59 36.95 -8.27
C PHE A 492 20.77 36.75 -9.24
N GLN A 493 20.54 36.78 -10.56
CA GLN A 493 21.61 36.65 -11.55
C GLN A 493 22.61 37.82 -11.50
N GLN A 494 22.11 39.06 -11.35
CA GLN A 494 22.95 40.25 -11.22
C GLN A 494 23.89 40.17 -10.01
N ASN A 495 23.42 39.55 -8.92
CA ASN A 495 24.20 39.33 -7.70
C ASN A 495 25.12 38.11 -7.76
N GLY A 496 25.34 37.51 -8.94
CA GLY A 496 26.27 36.39 -9.13
C GLY A 496 25.65 35.01 -9.01
N GLY A 497 24.32 34.92 -8.88
CA GLY A 497 23.60 33.66 -8.92
C GLY A 497 23.74 32.92 -10.26
N VAL A 498 23.76 31.60 -10.19
CA VAL A 498 23.87 30.71 -11.36
C VAL A 498 22.48 30.29 -11.83
N LEU A 499 22.21 30.29 -13.13
CA LEU A 499 20.92 29.87 -13.69
C LEU A 499 21.09 28.67 -14.63
N ILE A 500 20.23 27.67 -14.49
CA ILE A 500 19.99 26.63 -15.50
C ILE A 500 18.57 26.83 -16.02
N ALA A 501 18.43 27.13 -17.31
CA ALA A 501 17.14 27.40 -17.93
C ALA A 501 16.85 26.42 -19.07
N MET A 502 15.62 25.93 -19.10
CA MET A 502 15.07 25.04 -20.13
C MET A 502 13.96 25.76 -20.93
N PRO A 503 13.58 25.25 -22.12
CA PRO A 503 12.50 25.84 -22.91
C PRO A 503 11.19 25.76 -22.14
N GLY A 504 10.28 26.72 -22.33
CA GLY A 504 9.00 26.74 -21.62
C GLY A 504 9.02 27.51 -20.30
N ALA A 505 10.19 27.89 -19.78
CA ALA A 505 10.28 28.74 -18.58
C ALA A 505 9.74 30.14 -18.87
N PHE A 506 8.81 30.61 -18.05
CA PHE A 506 8.25 31.96 -18.14
C PHE A 506 7.62 32.31 -19.51
N ASP A 507 7.06 31.34 -20.20
CA ASP A 507 6.36 31.56 -21.48
C ASP A 507 5.11 32.45 -21.34
N ARG A 508 4.52 32.48 -20.15
CA ARG A 508 3.23 33.12 -19.87
C ARG A 508 3.26 33.90 -18.56
N ASN A 509 2.36 34.87 -18.44
CA ASN A 509 2.14 35.57 -17.17
C ASN A 509 1.29 34.73 -16.20
N GLU A 510 1.05 35.23 -15.00
CA GLU A 510 0.29 34.57 -13.92
C GLU A 510 -1.21 34.36 -14.21
N VAL A 511 -1.68 34.74 -15.41
CA VAL A 511 -3.06 34.55 -15.89
C VAL A 511 -3.12 33.76 -17.20
N ASN A 512 -2.03 33.06 -17.53
CA ASN A 512 -1.91 32.18 -18.69
C ASN A 512 -1.97 32.91 -20.05
N GLU A 513 -1.67 34.22 -20.09
CA GLU A 513 -1.49 34.96 -21.34
C GLU A 513 -0.02 34.89 -21.78
N PRO A 514 0.26 34.73 -23.09
CA PRO A 514 1.62 34.72 -23.62
C PRO A 514 2.40 35.97 -23.22
N MET A 515 3.62 35.80 -22.72
CA MET A 515 4.52 36.92 -22.47
C MET A 515 5.08 37.46 -23.79
N THR A 516 5.27 38.77 -23.88
CA THR A 516 6.12 39.34 -24.94
C THR A 516 7.59 39.08 -24.60
N SER A 517 8.37 38.71 -25.62
CA SER A 517 9.77 38.31 -25.46
C SER A 517 10.69 39.42 -24.91
N ASP A 518 10.21 40.66 -24.84
CA ASP A 518 10.95 41.81 -24.30
C ASP A 518 11.06 41.81 -22.76
N ARG A 519 10.26 41.02 -22.04
CA ARG A 519 10.25 41.01 -20.56
C ARG A 519 11.32 40.12 -19.92
N PHE A 520 11.77 39.09 -20.61
CA PHE A 520 12.87 38.22 -20.16
C PHE A 520 13.77 37.85 -21.35
N PRO A 521 14.83 38.64 -21.63
CA PRO A 521 15.61 38.54 -22.87
C PRO A 521 16.18 37.14 -23.18
N LEU A 522 16.47 36.34 -22.15
CA LEU A 522 16.96 34.97 -22.29
C LEU A 522 16.01 34.07 -23.10
N LEU A 523 14.70 34.34 -23.09
CA LEU A 523 13.73 33.53 -23.85
C LEU A 523 13.82 33.73 -25.36
N LYS A 524 14.36 34.87 -25.83
CA LYS A 524 14.62 35.10 -27.27
C LYS A 524 15.65 34.14 -27.85
N ARG A 525 16.40 33.46 -26.99
CA ARG A 525 17.51 32.58 -27.39
C ARG A 525 17.07 31.15 -27.65
N PHE A 526 15.85 30.77 -27.27
CA PHE A 526 15.25 29.50 -27.65
C PHE A 526 14.55 29.67 -29.00
N ALA A 527 14.93 28.84 -29.98
CA ALA A 527 14.28 28.80 -31.30
C ALA A 527 12.93 28.05 -31.24
N ALA A 528 12.33 27.75 -32.40
CA ALA A 528 11.20 26.82 -32.44
C ALA A 528 11.68 25.39 -32.16
N ALA A 529 10.94 24.65 -31.34
CA ALA A 529 11.19 23.23 -31.12
C ALA A 529 11.04 22.43 -32.42
N GLU A 530 11.93 21.46 -32.63
CA GLU A 530 11.89 20.56 -33.78
C GLU A 530 12.07 19.10 -33.34
N PRO A 531 11.45 18.14 -34.06
CA PRO A 531 11.70 16.72 -33.83
C PRO A 531 13.19 16.41 -34.04
N CYS A 532 13.82 15.90 -32.99
CA CYS A 532 15.23 15.61 -32.97
C CYS A 532 15.47 14.39 -32.06
N PRO A 533 15.78 13.21 -32.64
CA PRO A 533 15.89 11.98 -31.87
C PRO A 533 17.21 11.90 -31.08
N SER A 534 18.15 12.82 -31.29
CA SER A 534 19.43 12.84 -30.58
C SER A 534 20.08 14.23 -30.54
N ILE A 535 20.98 14.45 -29.58
CA ILE A 535 21.94 15.58 -29.53
C ILE A 535 23.37 15.03 -29.57
N VAL A 536 24.36 15.89 -29.73
CA VAL A 536 25.79 15.51 -29.67
C VAL A 536 26.45 16.26 -28.52
N LEU A 537 26.97 15.53 -27.54
CA LEU A 537 27.78 16.04 -26.44
C LEU A 537 29.26 15.77 -26.75
N GLY A 538 30.04 16.82 -26.99
CA GLY A 538 31.40 16.68 -27.54
C GLY A 538 31.38 16.03 -28.92
N GLU A 539 31.95 14.84 -29.04
CA GLU A 539 31.95 14.02 -30.27
C GLU A 539 30.91 12.89 -30.25
N GLN A 540 30.21 12.69 -29.13
CA GLN A 540 29.38 11.52 -28.90
C GLN A 540 27.89 11.87 -29.06
N PRO A 541 27.13 11.12 -29.89
CA PRO A 541 25.68 11.28 -29.96
C PRO A 541 25.02 10.78 -28.67
N LEU A 542 23.90 11.41 -28.31
CA LEU A 542 23.03 11.13 -27.17
C LEU A 542 21.60 11.01 -27.70
N SER A 543 20.98 9.84 -27.57
CA SER A 543 19.60 9.63 -27.99
C SER A 543 18.64 10.29 -27.00
N LEU A 544 17.66 11.02 -27.54
CA LEU A 544 16.48 11.54 -26.84
C LEU A 544 15.23 10.67 -27.13
N GLY A 545 15.39 9.56 -27.86
CA GLY A 545 14.33 8.66 -28.31
C GLY A 545 13.49 9.21 -29.49
N PRO A 546 12.58 8.40 -30.07
CA PRO A 546 11.89 8.69 -31.34
C PRO A 546 11.00 9.95 -31.34
N ARG A 547 10.33 10.27 -30.22
CA ARG A 547 9.57 11.52 -30.02
C ARG A 547 10.35 12.70 -29.40
N GLY A 548 11.68 12.64 -29.40
CA GLY A 548 12.51 13.68 -28.76
C GLY A 548 12.32 15.00 -29.50
N SER A 549 12.20 16.10 -28.76
CA SER A 549 12.25 17.44 -29.35
C SER A 549 13.40 18.23 -28.75
N VAL A 550 14.08 18.98 -29.61
CA VAL A 550 15.09 19.94 -29.20
C VAL A 550 14.63 21.28 -29.72
N THR A 551 14.75 22.27 -28.85
CA THR A 551 14.59 23.70 -29.08
C THR A 551 16.00 24.29 -29.18
N PRO A 552 16.56 24.42 -30.39
CA PRO A 552 17.93 24.91 -30.56
C PRO A 552 18.13 26.26 -29.85
N VAL A 553 19.33 26.48 -29.33
CA VAL A 553 19.70 27.70 -28.63
C VAL A 553 20.57 28.56 -29.53
N THR A 554 20.28 29.86 -29.62
CA THR A 554 21.17 30.81 -30.31
C THR A 554 22.38 31.12 -29.42
N ALA A 555 23.57 30.83 -29.94
CA ALA A 555 24.85 31.22 -29.33
C ALA A 555 25.31 32.58 -29.88
N GLU A 556 25.78 33.44 -28.99
CA GLU A 556 26.36 34.75 -29.29
C GLU A 556 27.89 34.72 -29.14
N PRO A 557 28.64 35.71 -29.68
CA PRO A 557 30.08 35.78 -29.50
C PRO A 557 30.48 35.79 -28.01
N GLY A 558 31.33 34.85 -27.61
CA GLY A 558 31.77 34.67 -26.21
C GLY A 558 31.04 33.56 -25.45
N ASP A 559 29.98 33.01 -26.04
CA ASP A 559 29.30 31.84 -25.50
C ASP A 559 30.10 30.54 -25.75
N GLN A 560 29.92 29.59 -24.83
CA GLN A 560 30.48 28.25 -24.96
C GLN A 560 29.37 27.23 -25.24
N THR A 561 29.33 26.70 -26.45
CA THR A 561 28.45 25.59 -26.80
C THR A 561 28.94 24.29 -26.16
N VAL A 562 28.07 23.60 -25.43
CA VAL A 562 28.37 22.33 -24.75
C VAL A 562 27.63 21.13 -25.35
N ALA A 563 26.58 21.38 -26.12
CA ALA A 563 25.85 20.35 -26.88
C ALA A 563 25.40 20.87 -28.24
N TRP A 564 25.25 19.97 -29.22
CA TRP A 564 24.85 20.28 -30.59
C TRP A 564 23.65 19.46 -31.05
N VAL A 565 22.81 20.06 -31.90
CA VAL A 565 21.83 19.33 -32.71
C VAL A 565 22.57 18.67 -33.87
N PRO A 566 22.38 17.36 -34.14
CA PRO A 566 22.98 16.71 -35.29
C PRO A 566 22.53 17.40 -36.59
N ALA A 567 23.43 17.51 -37.55
CA ALA A 567 23.06 17.98 -38.88
C ALA A 567 22.04 17.01 -39.51
N LYS A 568 20.94 17.52 -40.06
CA LYS A 568 20.05 16.72 -40.93
C LYS A 568 20.77 16.47 -42.25
N ASP A 569 20.60 15.29 -42.84
CA ASP A 569 21.23 14.90 -44.11
C ASP A 569 21.11 16.04 -45.15
N GLY A 570 22.27 16.61 -45.53
CA GLY A 570 22.36 17.73 -46.48
C GLY A 570 22.48 19.14 -45.88
N GLN A 571 22.41 19.33 -44.56
CA GLN A 571 22.72 20.60 -43.89
C GLN A 571 24.17 20.61 -43.37
N ALA A 572 24.89 21.71 -43.61
CA ALA A 572 26.31 21.82 -43.24
C ALA A 572 26.55 22.21 -41.77
N GLU A 573 25.56 22.80 -41.09
CA GLU A 573 25.78 23.46 -39.79
C GLU A 573 25.11 22.74 -38.62
N LYS A 574 25.91 22.43 -37.60
CA LYS A 574 25.45 22.00 -36.27
C LYS A 574 24.86 23.22 -35.55
N ARG A 575 23.60 23.15 -35.12
CA ARG A 575 23.00 24.19 -34.26
C ARG A 575 23.30 23.90 -32.79
N PRO A 576 23.56 24.89 -31.93
CA PRO A 576 23.73 24.64 -30.50
C PRO A 576 22.45 24.05 -29.88
N ALA A 577 22.59 22.96 -29.13
CA ALA A 577 21.53 22.38 -28.32
C ALA A 577 21.66 22.83 -26.85
N ALA A 578 22.86 23.14 -26.37
CA ALA A 578 23.08 23.74 -25.05
C ALA A 578 24.26 24.69 -25.05
N VAL A 579 24.11 25.80 -24.33
CA VAL A 579 25.06 26.92 -24.34
C VAL A 579 25.28 27.42 -22.92
N VAL A 580 26.55 27.60 -22.55
CA VAL A 580 26.97 28.33 -21.36
C VAL A 580 27.22 29.79 -21.76
N THR A 581 26.55 30.72 -21.07
CA THR A 581 26.52 32.15 -21.40
C THR A 581 26.63 33.03 -20.13
N ASP A 582 26.48 34.34 -20.27
CA ASP A 582 26.53 35.35 -19.20
C ASP A 582 27.83 35.27 -18.38
N GLY A 583 28.97 35.23 -19.06
CA GLY A 583 30.28 35.07 -18.40
C GLY A 583 30.40 33.73 -17.67
N GLY A 584 29.68 32.71 -18.14
CA GLY A 584 29.66 31.38 -17.56
C GLY A 584 28.61 31.16 -16.46
N ARG A 585 27.69 32.09 -16.21
CA ARG A 585 26.72 31.98 -15.10
C ARG A 585 25.39 31.36 -15.49
N THR A 586 25.08 31.26 -16.77
CA THR A 586 23.82 30.70 -17.26
C THR A 586 24.09 29.49 -18.15
N LEU A 587 23.41 28.37 -17.89
CA LEU A 587 23.36 27.21 -18.77
C LEU A 587 21.96 27.14 -19.40
N LEU A 588 21.90 27.36 -20.71
CA LEU A 588 20.69 27.17 -21.51
C LEU A 588 20.69 25.74 -22.05
N LEU A 589 19.69 24.95 -21.67
CA LEU A 589 19.46 23.61 -22.19
C LEU A 589 18.30 23.68 -23.19
N GLY A 590 18.56 23.35 -24.45
CA GLY A 590 17.56 23.40 -25.52
C GLY A 590 16.54 22.26 -25.48
N TRP A 591 16.54 21.41 -24.46
CA TRP A 591 15.58 20.31 -24.33
C TRP A 591 15.08 20.23 -22.89
N ASP A 592 13.92 19.60 -22.73
CA ASP A 592 13.44 19.21 -21.41
C ASP A 592 14.24 18.01 -20.92
N VAL A 593 14.99 18.19 -19.84
CA VAL A 593 15.75 17.12 -19.17
C VAL A 593 14.82 16.00 -18.70
N GLY A 594 13.54 16.29 -18.43
CA GLY A 594 12.60 15.27 -17.98
C GLY A 594 12.26 14.23 -19.04
N ASN A 595 12.20 14.59 -20.32
CA ASN A 595 11.86 13.66 -21.40
C ASN A 595 12.89 12.49 -21.53
N PRO A 596 14.22 12.68 -21.61
CA PRO A 596 15.18 11.58 -21.67
C PRO A 596 15.29 10.77 -20.35
N TYR A 597 14.96 11.37 -19.20
CA TYR A 597 14.91 10.65 -17.92
C TYR A 597 13.64 9.80 -17.74
N LEU A 598 12.50 10.22 -18.31
CA LEU A 598 11.24 9.46 -18.28
C LEU A 598 10.93 8.63 -19.53
N LYS A 599 11.54 8.86 -20.69
CA LYS A 599 11.16 8.14 -21.91
C LYS A 599 11.68 6.71 -21.95
N SER A 600 12.80 6.44 -21.28
CA SER A 600 13.21 5.07 -20.92
C SER A 600 12.23 4.39 -19.96
N TRP A 601 11.29 5.15 -19.38
CA TRP A 601 10.22 4.69 -18.49
C TRP A 601 8.84 4.61 -19.19
N THR A 602 8.50 5.49 -20.13
CA THR A 602 7.11 5.65 -20.64
C THR A 602 6.77 5.00 -21.98
N GLU A 603 7.70 4.88 -22.95
CA GLU A 603 7.33 4.34 -24.28
C GLU A 603 7.19 2.79 -24.28
N THR A 604 7.95 2.09 -23.43
CA THR A 604 7.72 0.65 -23.17
C THR A 604 6.45 0.39 -22.37
N PHE A 605 6.09 1.36 -21.52
CA PHE A 605 4.89 1.37 -20.69
C PHE A 605 3.62 1.62 -21.53
N GLU A 606 3.63 2.59 -22.44
CA GLU A 606 2.50 2.85 -23.36
C GLU A 606 2.32 1.74 -24.41
N ALA A 607 3.41 1.16 -24.93
CA ALA A 607 3.34 0.00 -25.82
C ALA A 607 2.84 -1.27 -25.11
N GLY A 608 3.17 -1.45 -23.82
CA GLY A 608 2.59 -2.48 -22.96
C GLY A 608 1.12 -2.24 -22.62
N ILE A 609 0.71 -0.99 -22.37
CA ILE A 609 -0.69 -0.59 -22.11
C ILE A 609 -1.59 -0.83 -23.34
N ALA A 610 -1.06 -0.60 -24.55
CA ALA A 610 -1.81 -0.81 -25.78
C ALA A 610 -1.92 -2.30 -26.17
N ALA A 611 -1.06 -3.17 -25.62
CA ALA A 611 -1.00 -4.59 -25.93
C ALA A 611 -1.47 -5.53 -24.80
N ALA A 612 -1.63 -5.05 -23.56
CA ALA A 612 -2.05 -5.84 -22.41
C ALA A 612 -3.55 -5.71 -22.12
N GLU A 613 -4.25 -6.84 -22.06
CA GLU A 613 -5.68 -6.91 -21.73
C GLU A 613 -5.99 -6.61 -20.25
N ASP A 614 -4.98 -6.60 -19.37
CA ASP A 614 -5.11 -6.27 -17.95
C ASP A 614 -4.35 -4.98 -17.60
N LYS A 615 -5.11 -3.94 -17.24
CA LYS A 615 -4.63 -2.60 -16.91
C LYS A 615 -4.05 -2.48 -15.48
N SER A 616 -4.05 -3.55 -14.69
CA SER A 616 -3.58 -3.54 -13.29
C SER A 616 -2.05 -3.61 -13.11
N THR A 617 -1.30 -3.87 -14.19
CA THR A 617 0.17 -4.08 -14.20
C THR A 617 1.01 -2.79 -14.35
N VAL A 618 0.39 -1.62 -14.22
CA VAL A 618 0.92 -0.35 -14.74
C VAL A 618 1.71 0.48 -13.68
N MET A 619 2.24 -0.12 -12.61
CA MET A 619 3.04 0.62 -11.59
C MET A 619 4.46 0.07 -11.37
N GLU A 620 4.91 -0.91 -12.15
CA GLU A 620 6.04 -1.76 -11.74
C GLU A 620 7.45 -1.42 -12.21
N GLN A 621 7.67 -0.40 -13.04
CA GLN A 621 8.97 -0.29 -13.73
C GLN A 621 9.93 0.71 -13.05
N ALA A 622 10.69 0.25 -12.05
CA ALA A 622 11.84 0.98 -11.52
C ALA A 622 12.90 0.04 -10.91
N TYR A 623 13.84 -0.40 -11.75
CA TYR A 623 15.07 -1.16 -11.44
C TYR A 623 14.97 -2.69 -11.24
N GLY A 624 14.38 -3.41 -12.19
CA GLY A 624 14.63 -4.86 -12.33
C GLY A 624 13.76 -5.48 -13.42
N ALA A 625 14.26 -5.47 -14.66
CA ALA A 625 13.54 -5.91 -15.85
C ALA A 625 13.20 -7.41 -15.78
N ASP A 626 11.91 -7.74 -15.86
CA ASP A 626 11.46 -9.04 -16.33
C ASP A 626 10.88 -8.84 -17.73
N ARG A 627 11.56 -9.39 -18.73
CA ARG A 627 11.06 -9.46 -20.11
C ARG A 627 11.09 -10.91 -20.55
N LYS A 628 10.09 -11.31 -21.34
CA LYS A 628 10.08 -12.62 -21.98
C LYS A 628 11.34 -12.76 -22.83
N LYS A 629 11.99 -13.91 -22.71
CA LYS A 629 13.33 -14.24 -23.23
C LYS A 629 13.54 -14.02 -24.74
N GLY A 630 12.49 -13.71 -25.50
CA GLY A 630 12.54 -13.46 -26.95
C GLY A 630 12.71 -12.00 -27.37
N ASP A 631 12.36 -11.02 -26.53
CA ASP A 631 12.38 -9.58 -26.88
C ASP A 631 13.63 -8.83 -26.36
N LEU A 632 14.58 -9.56 -25.76
CA LEU A 632 15.68 -8.99 -24.97
C LEU A 632 16.85 -8.44 -25.81
N GLU A 633 17.18 -9.01 -26.95
CA GLU A 633 18.49 -8.72 -27.57
C GLU A 633 18.60 -7.33 -28.23
N LYS A 634 17.49 -6.72 -28.68
CA LYS A 634 17.52 -5.38 -29.31
C LYS A 634 17.24 -4.24 -28.35
N GLU A 635 16.32 -4.43 -27.40
CA GLU A 635 15.87 -3.36 -26.51
C GLU A 635 16.78 -3.20 -25.27
N ASP A 636 17.58 -4.20 -24.89
CA ASP A 636 18.61 -4.07 -23.83
C ASP A 636 19.74 -3.11 -24.24
N ALA A 637 20.12 -3.11 -25.53
CA ALA A 637 21.10 -2.16 -26.05
C ALA A 637 20.56 -0.72 -25.99
N GLU A 638 19.28 -0.52 -26.31
CA GLU A 638 18.64 0.79 -26.26
C GLU A 638 18.44 1.28 -24.82
N ALA A 639 18.01 0.43 -23.90
CA ALA A 639 17.85 0.78 -22.48
C ALA A 639 19.20 1.09 -21.81
N LEU A 640 20.24 0.29 -22.09
CA LEU A 640 21.60 0.55 -21.59
C LEU A 640 22.18 1.84 -22.20
N GLN A 641 21.98 2.06 -23.50
CA GLN A 641 22.37 3.30 -24.17
C GLN A 641 21.63 4.51 -23.59
N ASN A 642 20.33 4.40 -23.32
CA ASN A 642 19.53 5.45 -22.70
C ASN A 642 20.03 5.76 -21.28
N ARG A 643 20.42 4.75 -20.49
CA ARG A 643 21.06 4.98 -19.19
C ARG A 643 22.40 5.68 -19.32
N GLN A 644 23.27 5.24 -20.24
CA GLN A 644 24.56 5.92 -20.48
C GLN A 644 24.36 7.38 -20.92
N ASN A 645 23.33 7.64 -21.73
CA ASN A 645 22.93 8.98 -22.16
C ASN A 645 22.50 9.84 -20.96
N GLN A 646 21.69 9.30 -20.05
CA GLN A 646 21.31 9.98 -18.80
C GLN A 646 22.55 10.33 -17.95
N LEU A 647 23.49 9.40 -17.78
CA LEU A 647 24.71 9.66 -17.00
C LEU A 647 25.56 10.79 -17.62
N ARG A 648 25.69 10.83 -18.95
CA ARG A 648 26.41 11.90 -19.66
C ARG A 648 25.73 13.27 -19.49
N LEU A 649 24.39 13.29 -19.51
CA LEU A 649 23.65 14.52 -19.23
C LEU A 649 23.88 14.99 -17.78
N ALA A 650 23.90 14.06 -16.84
CA ALA A 650 24.20 14.34 -15.45
C ALA A 650 25.60 14.95 -15.29
N GLU A 651 26.60 14.43 -16.01
CA GLU A 651 27.97 14.97 -16.01
C GLU A 651 28.03 16.42 -16.48
N VAL A 652 27.33 16.80 -17.56
CA VAL A 652 27.30 18.19 -18.03
C VAL A 652 26.76 19.15 -16.96
N VAL A 653 25.64 18.79 -16.32
CA VAL A 653 25.05 19.62 -15.27
C VAL A 653 25.93 19.65 -14.03
N LYS A 654 26.51 18.51 -13.65
CA LYS A 654 27.45 18.38 -12.53
C LYS A 654 28.69 19.26 -12.74
N ASP A 655 29.33 19.17 -13.90
CA ASP A 655 30.56 19.90 -14.21
C ASP A 655 30.29 21.40 -14.29
N PHE A 656 29.17 21.79 -14.90
CA PHE A 656 28.71 23.18 -14.91
C PHE A 656 28.57 23.70 -13.47
N LEU A 657 27.82 23.02 -12.60
CA LEU A 657 27.59 23.43 -11.22
C LEU A 657 28.87 23.42 -10.37
N ALA A 658 29.69 22.37 -10.48
CA ALA A 658 30.92 22.22 -9.73
C ALA A 658 31.92 23.35 -10.00
N ALA A 659 32.05 23.76 -11.27
CA ALA A 659 32.91 24.89 -11.65
C ALA A 659 32.43 26.26 -11.11
N ARG A 660 31.21 26.34 -10.53
CA ARG A 660 30.70 27.52 -9.81
C ARG A 660 30.58 27.31 -8.29
N GLY A 661 31.26 26.29 -7.75
CA GLY A 661 31.28 26.02 -6.31
C GLY A 661 29.95 25.52 -5.75
N VAL A 662 29.14 24.88 -6.61
CA VAL A 662 27.95 24.11 -6.22
C VAL A 662 28.33 22.64 -6.21
N ALA A 663 28.35 22.05 -5.02
CA ALA A 663 28.74 20.66 -4.80
C ALA A 663 27.78 20.02 -3.78
N PRO A 664 27.59 18.70 -3.82
CA PRO A 664 26.77 18.00 -2.83
C PRO A 664 27.45 18.03 -1.45
N SER A 665 26.64 18.04 -0.38
CA SER A 665 27.13 17.92 1.00
C SER A 665 27.87 16.61 1.26
N VAL A 666 27.51 15.55 0.52
CA VAL A 666 28.15 14.23 0.59
C VAL A 666 28.56 13.79 -0.81
N THR A 667 29.85 13.57 -1.01
CA THR A 667 30.42 12.98 -2.22
C THR A 667 30.80 11.53 -1.95
N VAL A 668 30.58 10.65 -2.94
CA VAL A 668 30.96 9.23 -2.88
C VAL A 668 32.05 8.99 -3.90
N THR A 669 33.20 8.49 -3.46
CA THR A 669 34.38 8.21 -4.31
C THR A 669 34.63 6.71 -4.41
N GLY A 670 35.25 6.25 -5.52
CA GLY A 670 35.44 4.81 -5.81
C GLY A 670 34.22 4.10 -6.41
N ARG A 671 33.09 4.80 -6.51
CA ARG A 671 31.83 4.33 -7.16
C ARG A 671 31.23 5.48 -7.97
N GLU A 672 32.01 5.99 -8.93
CA GLU A 672 31.76 7.28 -9.59
C GLU A 672 30.57 7.34 -10.53
N GLN A 673 29.96 6.18 -10.87
CA GLN A 673 28.75 6.17 -11.68
C GLN A 673 27.66 7.01 -10.98
N PRO A 674 27.19 8.12 -11.59
CA PRO A 674 26.05 8.85 -11.08
C PRO A 674 24.87 7.90 -10.85
N ALA A 675 23.99 8.22 -9.90
CA ALA A 675 22.83 7.41 -9.53
C ALA A 675 23.08 6.11 -8.72
N CYS A 676 24.30 5.56 -8.63
CA CYS A 676 24.49 4.26 -7.96
C CYS A 676 24.35 4.31 -6.43
N VAL A 677 24.72 5.43 -5.81
CA VAL A 677 24.57 5.67 -4.37
C VAL A 677 23.78 6.95 -4.19
N TYR A 678 22.76 6.89 -3.33
CA TYR A 678 21.99 8.04 -2.89
C TYR A 678 22.47 8.46 -1.50
N THR A 679 22.70 9.76 -1.30
CA THR A 679 23.13 10.31 -0.01
C THR A 679 22.38 11.57 0.39
N ARG A 680 22.15 11.75 1.69
CA ARG A 680 21.70 13.02 2.29
C ARG A 680 22.44 13.30 3.59
N ALA A 681 22.57 14.59 3.92
CA ALA A 681 23.08 15.03 5.21
C ALA A 681 22.07 15.86 5.99
N PHE A 682 22.05 15.67 7.30
CA PHE A 682 21.26 16.46 8.26
C PHE A 682 22.17 16.93 9.38
N THR A 683 21.84 18.05 10.00
CA THR A 683 22.64 18.69 11.05
C THR A 683 21.78 19.02 12.26
N SER A 684 22.31 18.82 13.47
CA SER A 684 21.65 19.17 14.73
C SER A 684 22.68 19.34 15.82
N ALA A 685 22.81 20.55 16.39
CA ALA A 685 23.68 20.81 17.55
C ALA A 685 25.10 20.19 17.44
N GLY A 686 25.83 20.46 16.36
CA GLY A 686 27.17 19.91 16.13
C GLY A 686 27.21 18.41 15.81
N THR A 687 26.07 17.79 15.48
CA THR A 687 25.97 16.43 14.95
C THR A 687 25.61 16.47 13.47
N VAL A 688 26.23 15.61 12.66
CA VAL A 688 25.89 15.40 11.25
C VAL A 688 25.41 13.96 11.04
N PHE A 689 24.21 13.80 10.51
CA PHE A 689 23.67 12.50 10.09
C PHE A 689 23.88 12.34 8.60
N VAL A 690 24.56 11.28 8.18
CA VAL A 690 24.84 10.95 6.79
C VAL A 690 24.07 9.69 6.44
N THR A 691 23.09 9.81 5.57
CA THR A 691 22.26 8.68 5.14
C THR A 691 22.77 8.22 3.78
N VAL A 692 22.82 6.90 3.58
CA VAL A 692 23.37 6.29 2.38
C VAL A 692 22.45 5.16 1.94
N ALA A 693 22.00 5.18 0.69
CA ALA A 693 21.22 4.11 0.09
C ALA A 693 21.90 3.58 -1.17
N ASN A 694 22.00 2.26 -1.27
CA ASN A 694 22.52 1.55 -2.42
C ASN A 694 21.42 1.36 -3.46
N ARG A 695 21.57 2.03 -4.60
CA ARG A 695 20.65 1.87 -5.74
C ARG A 695 21.19 0.89 -6.78
N ALA A 696 22.38 0.32 -6.57
CA ALA A 696 22.96 -0.66 -7.48
C ALA A 696 22.29 -2.03 -7.29
N VAL A 697 21.72 -2.56 -8.37
CA VAL A 697 21.06 -3.87 -8.43
C VAL A 697 21.86 -4.82 -9.31
N LYS A 698 21.81 -6.13 -9.04
CA LYS A 698 22.54 -7.12 -9.85
C LYS A 698 21.94 -7.21 -11.27
N PRO A 699 22.76 -7.39 -12.32
CA PRO A 699 22.25 -7.61 -13.67
C PRO A 699 21.29 -8.81 -13.72
N GLY A 700 20.13 -8.67 -14.37
CA GLY A 700 19.12 -9.73 -14.48
C GLY A 700 18.32 -10.01 -13.20
N ALA A 701 18.51 -9.25 -12.12
CA ALA A 701 17.66 -9.33 -10.94
C ALA A 701 16.24 -8.89 -11.31
N LYS A 702 15.34 -9.87 -11.46
CA LYS A 702 13.92 -9.61 -11.71
C LYS A 702 13.30 -8.95 -10.48
N ARG A 703 12.56 -7.86 -10.69
CA ARG A 703 11.68 -7.27 -9.69
C ARG A 703 10.39 -8.09 -9.63
N GLN A 704 10.46 -9.40 -9.36
CA GLN A 704 9.25 -10.23 -9.23
C GLN A 704 8.61 -9.98 -7.87
N VAL A 705 7.81 -8.93 -7.82
CA VAL A 705 7.16 -8.40 -6.63
C VAL A 705 5.73 -8.98 -6.46
N TRP A 706 5.12 -9.52 -7.53
CA TRP A 706 3.74 -10.07 -7.50
C TRP A 706 3.63 -11.59 -7.67
N ASP A 707 4.47 -12.21 -8.51
CA ASP A 707 4.39 -13.64 -8.85
C ASP A 707 5.17 -14.56 -7.91
N TRP A 708 5.38 -14.12 -6.68
CA TRP A 708 5.99 -14.96 -5.66
C TRP A 708 4.99 -16.01 -5.18
N ASP A 709 4.98 -17.10 -5.93
CA ASP A 709 4.38 -18.37 -5.60
C ASP A 709 5.27 -19.04 -4.53
N ILE A 710 5.06 -18.63 -3.28
CA ILE A 710 5.75 -19.17 -2.10
C ILE A 710 5.59 -20.69 -2.04
N GLU A 711 4.49 -21.23 -2.57
CA GLU A 711 4.20 -22.66 -2.58
C GLU A 711 5.15 -23.44 -3.50
N LYS A 712 5.57 -22.87 -4.63
CA LYS A 712 6.44 -23.59 -5.59
C LYS A 712 7.90 -23.72 -5.18
N THR A 713 8.42 -22.85 -4.31
CA THR A 713 9.87 -22.79 -4.05
C THR A 713 10.30 -23.31 -2.69
N GLY A 714 9.39 -23.51 -1.73
CA GLY A 714 9.66 -24.10 -0.41
C GLY A 714 10.60 -23.29 0.52
N GLU A 715 11.40 -22.40 -0.05
CA GLU A 715 12.27 -21.46 0.62
C GLU A 715 12.08 -20.09 -0.04
N GLY A 716 11.25 -19.25 0.60
CA GLY A 716 11.14 -17.84 0.28
C GLY A 716 12.48 -17.12 0.50
N LYS A 717 13.45 -17.32 -0.39
CA LYS A 717 14.66 -16.52 -0.52
C LYS A 717 14.35 -15.34 -1.43
N TRP A 718 13.82 -14.27 -0.86
CA TRP A 718 13.84 -13.00 -1.58
C TRP A 718 15.31 -12.74 -1.76
N PRO A 719 15.75 -12.46 -3.00
CA PRO A 719 17.14 -12.63 -3.33
C PRO A 719 17.94 -11.77 -2.36
N ALA A 720 18.65 -12.43 -1.45
CA ALA A 720 19.75 -11.82 -0.70
C ALA A 720 20.75 -11.18 -1.70
N ASP A 721 20.61 -11.54 -2.98
CA ASP A 721 21.30 -11.10 -4.16
C ASP A 721 20.62 -9.97 -4.97
N TYR A 722 19.60 -9.26 -4.48
CA TYR A 722 18.98 -8.19 -5.30
C TYR A 722 19.96 -7.03 -5.56
N HIS A 723 20.65 -6.58 -4.53
CA HIS A 723 21.62 -5.49 -4.61
C HIS A 723 23.04 -6.00 -4.92
N VAL A 724 23.80 -5.19 -5.66
CA VAL A 724 25.26 -5.37 -5.72
C VAL A 724 25.81 -4.84 -4.40
N VAL A 725 26.43 -5.70 -3.60
CA VAL A 725 27.12 -5.24 -2.39
C VAL A 725 28.25 -4.30 -2.82
N LEU A 726 28.15 -3.03 -2.43
CA LEU A 726 29.18 -2.06 -2.72
C LEU A 726 30.25 -2.16 -1.64
N SER A 727 31.38 -2.77 -2.00
CA SER A 727 32.58 -2.80 -1.17
C SER A 727 33.32 -1.47 -1.22
N GLU A 728 33.84 -1.04 -0.07
CA GLU A 728 34.76 0.10 0.12
C GLU A 728 34.24 1.46 -0.39
N GLY A 729 32.95 1.76 -0.15
CA GLY A 729 32.38 3.07 -0.49
C GLY A 729 32.98 4.18 0.37
N LYS A 730 33.85 5.02 -0.22
CA LYS A 730 34.49 6.13 0.48
C LYS A 730 33.62 7.39 0.43
N MET A 731 33.15 7.82 1.59
CA MET A 731 32.29 8.98 1.78
C MET A 731 33.13 10.19 2.14
N ARG A 732 32.88 11.33 1.49
CA ARG A 732 33.45 12.63 1.86
C ARG A 732 32.31 13.61 2.12
N VAL A 733 32.24 14.09 3.35
CA VAL A 733 31.15 14.92 3.88
C VAL A 733 31.68 16.32 4.15
N THR A 734 31.03 17.35 3.63
CA THR A 734 31.31 18.74 3.98
C THR A 734 30.79 19.00 5.39
N LEU A 735 31.68 19.46 6.28
CA LEU A 735 31.32 19.74 7.66
C LEU A 735 30.73 21.14 7.79
N PRO A 736 29.65 21.31 8.56
CA PRO A 736 29.12 22.64 8.83
C PRO A 736 30.13 23.45 9.67
N PRO A 737 30.15 24.80 9.57
CA PRO A 737 31.16 25.63 10.24
C PRO A 737 31.18 25.49 11.77
N ASP A 738 30.05 25.14 12.38
CA ASP A 738 29.87 24.92 13.82
C ASP A 738 30.27 23.51 14.28
N MET A 739 30.66 22.61 13.36
CA MET A 739 31.16 21.28 13.71
C MET A 739 32.47 21.38 14.51
N PRO A 740 32.56 20.79 15.72
CA PRO A 740 33.80 20.82 16.52
C PRO A 740 35.00 20.20 15.79
N GLU A 741 36.21 20.53 16.24
CA GLU A 741 37.44 19.93 15.69
C GLU A 741 37.54 18.43 15.97
N ARG A 742 37.09 18.01 17.15
CA ARG A 742 37.11 16.61 17.59
C ARG A 742 35.71 16.03 17.52
N PHE A 743 35.55 14.98 16.72
CA PHE A 743 34.34 14.19 16.61
C PHE A 743 34.66 12.78 16.15
N ARG A 744 33.66 11.90 16.25
CA ARG A 744 33.76 10.48 15.90
C ARG A 744 32.67 10.14 14.91
N ALA A 745 32.87 9.07 14.13
CA ALA A 745 31.91 8.57 13.17
C ALA A 745 31.35 7.23 13.63
N TYR A 746 30.03 7.10 13.69
CA TYR A 746 29.35 5.89 14.12
C TYR A 746 28.42 5.39 13.03
N ARG A 747 28.61 4.16 12.59
CA ARG A 747 27.62 3.43 11.78
C ARG A 747 26.51 2.95 12.72
N MET A 748 25.29 3.42 12.45
CA MET A 748 24.12 3.08 13.25
C MET A 748 23.72 1.62 13.02
N PRO A 749 23.21 0.93 14.05
CA PRO A 749 22.81 -0.46 13.93
C PRO A 749 21.67 -0.61 12.91
N ASN A 750 21.86 -1.52 11.97
CA ASN A 750 20.89 -1.89 10.94
C ASN A 750 20.66 -3.41 11.06
N THR A 751 19.43 -3.85 11.34
CA THR A 751 19.14 -5.27 11.49
C THR A 751 19.32 -5.97 10.15
N LYS A 752 20.26 -6.91 10.12
CA LYS A 752 20.59 -7.74 8.95
C LYS A 752 20.58 -9.20 9.35
N ARG A 753 20.16 -10.08 8.44
CA ARG A 753 20.37 -11.53 8.58
C ARG A 753 21.76 -11.88 8.05
N GLN A 754 22.53 -12.64 8.82
CA GLN A 754 23.85 -13.13 8.44
C GLN A 754 23.89 -14.64 8.67
N GLY A 755 23.75 -15.41 7.59
CA GLY A 755 23.61 -16.87 7.68
C GLY A 755 22.40 -17.26 8.53
N HIS A 756 22.62 -18.03 9.60
CA HIS A 756 21.56 -18.42 10.55
C HIS A 756 21.24 -17.35 11.59
N GLY A 757 22.08 -16.31 11.75
CA GLY A 757 21.94 -15.28 12.77
C GLY A 757 21.21 -14.03 12.28
N VAL A 758 20.94 -13.13 13.23
CA VAL A 758 20.39 -11.80 13.00
C VAL A 758 21.17 -10.80 13.85
N SER A 759 21.59 -9.67 13.28
CA SER A 759 22.49 -8.73 13.94
C SER A 759 22.06 -7.29 13.70
N ALA A 760 22.06 -6.48 14.75
CA ALA A 760 21.87 -5.04 14.72
C ALA A 760 22.92 -4.37 15.62
N LEU A 761 24.21 -4.60 15.32
CA LEU A 761 25.33 -4.05 16.10
C LEU A 761 25.78 -2.70 15.53
N PRO A 762 26.07 -1.69 16.38
CA PRO A 762 26.72 -0.46 15.96
C PRO A 762 28.21 -0.70 15.69
N GLU A 763 28.81 0.18 14.88
CA GLU A 763 30.25 0.19 14.59
C GLU A 763 30.79 1.61 14.66
N GLU A 764 31.99 1.80 15.22
CA GLU A 764 32.73 3.05 15.06
C GLU A 764 33.55 2.97 13.76
N LEU A 765 33.51 4.04 12.97
CA LEU A 765 34.25 4.15 11.73
C LEU A 765 35.47 5.06 11.91
N PRO A 766 36.64 4.69 11.39
CA PRO A 766 37.75 5.62 11.26
C PRO A 766 37.34 6.81 10.40
N VAL A 767 37.61 8.02 10.89
CA VAL A 767 37.32 9.27 10.18
C VAL A 767 38.59 10.11 10.06
N SER A 768 38.86 10.63 8.87
CA SER A 768 39.90 11.64 8.63
C SER A 768 39.27 12.98 8.31
N VAL A 769 39.92 14.07 8.71
CA VAL A 769 39.44 15.44 8.44
C VAL A 769 40.50 16.18 7.65
N SER A 770 40.09 16.85 6.59
CA SER A 770 40.94 17.74 5.80
C SER A 770 40.30 19.13 5.68
N THR A 771 41.15 20.13 5.45
CA THR A 771 40.72 21.53 5.30
C THR A 771 41.31 22.08 4.01
N ALA A 772 40.46 22.68 3.16
CA ALA A 772 40.86 23.33 1.93
C ALA A 772 40.19 24.72 1.88
N GLY A 773 40.99 25.78 2.04
CA GLY A 773 40.46 27.12 2.31
C GLY A 773 39.60 27.12 3.58
N ASP A 774 38.39 27.68 3.50
CA ASP A 774 37.44 27.72 4.62
C ASP A 774 36.54 26.47 4.70
N THR A 775 36.74 25.49 3.82
CA THR A 775 35.92 24.27 3.77
C THR A 775 36.62 23.13 4.50
N ARG A 776 35.94 22.57 5.51
CA ARG A 776 36.34 21.34 6.19
C ARG A 776 35.57 20.15 5.63
N THR A 777 36.25 19.03 5.41
CA THR A 777 35.63 17.78 4.97
C THR A 777 36.05 16.62 5.85
N ALA A 778 35.10 15.75 6.18
CA ALA A 778 35.33 14.47 6.84
C ALA A 778 35.27 13.32 5.83
N GLU A 779 36.20 12.37 5.91
CA GLU A 779 36.18 11.15 5.10
C GLU A 779 36.12 9.89 5.95
N PHE A 780 35.28 8.94 5.55
CA PHE A 780 35.19 7.60 6.14
C PHE A 780 34.82 6.58 5.07
N THR A 781 35.04 5.29 5.36
CA THR A 781 34.77 4.21 4.40
C THR A 781 33.71 3.26 4.95
N LEU A 782 32.69 2.97 4.15
CA LEU A 782 31.77 1.87 4.39
C LEU A 782 32.31 0.60 3.73
N THR A 783 32.74 -0.37 4.54
CA THR A 783 33.34 -1.61 4.03
C THR A 783 32.38 -2.41 3.15
N ASN A 784 31.12 -2.52 3.57
CA ASN A 784 30.05 -3.19 2.82
C ASN A 784 28.75 -2.40 2.94
N LEU A 785 28.26 -1.90 1.81
CA LEU A 785 26.94 -1.28 1.69
C LEU A 785 26.04 -2.18 0.84
N GLU A 786 25.18 -2.95 1.51
CA GLU A 786 24.25 -3.88 0.84
C GLU A 786 22.99 -3.16 0.36
N ASN A 787 22.36 -2.36 1.21
CA ASN A 787 21.03 -1.80 0.97
C ASN A 787 20.99 -0.33 1.36
N TRP A 788 21.24 -0.04 2.64
CA TRP A 788 21.35 1.32 3.16
C TRP A 788 22.14 1.31 4.47
N ASP A 789 22.66 2.47 4.86
CA ASP A 789 23.33 2.72 6.13
C ASP A 789 23.11 4.17 6.58
N VAL A 790 23.25 4.41 7.87
CA VAL A 790 23.33 5.77 8.45
C VAL A 790 24.61 5.88 9.26
N VAL A 791 25.35 6.95 9.03
CA VAL A 791 26.55 7.30 9.79
C VAL A 791 26.30 8.61 10.54
N VAL A 792 26.60 8.64 11.82
CA VAL A 792 26.50 9.82 12.67
C VAL A 792 27.89 10.34 12.97
N LEU A 793 28.16 11.59 12.59
CA LEU A 793 29.37 12.33 12.99
C LEU A 793 29.01 13.21 14.18
N ALA A 794 29.61 12.97 15.35
CA ALA A 794 29.29 13.74 16.55
C ALA A 794 30.51 13.90 17.47
N PRO A 795 30.69 15.07 18.14
CA PRO A 795 31.72 15.28 19.17
C PRO A 795 31.51 14.35 20.36
N GLU A 796 30.26 14.28 20.82
CA GLU A 796 29.75 13.35 21.80
C GLU A 796 28.42 12.83 21.30
N TYR A 797 28.14 11.56 21.60
CA TYR A 797 26.85 10.96 21.31
C TYR A 797 26.41 10.11 22.49
N ARG A 798 25.11 9.88 22.61
CA ARG A 798 24.60 8.93 23.60
C ARG A 798 25.21 7.54 23.36
N PRO A 799 25.33 6.69 24.39
CA PRO A 799 25.80 5.33 24.21
C PRO A 799 25.01 4.62 23.11
N LEU A 800 25.72 3.93 22.21
CA LEU A 800 25.07 3.13 21.19
C LEU A 800 24.98 1.70 21.68
N VAL A 801 23.81 1.10 21.60
CA VAL A 801 23.56 -0.28 22.02
C VAL A 801 23.06 -1.09 20.83
N GLY A 802 23.64 -2.28 20.64
CA GLY A 802 23.23 -3.24 19.64
C GLY A 802 23.07 -4.63 20.21
N LEU A 803 22.34 -5.47 19.48
CA LEU A 803 22.14 -6.88 19.82
C LEU A 803 22.28 -7.74 18.56
N ALA A 804 22.88 -8.91 18.71
CA ALA A 804 22.93 -9.94 17.69
C ALA A 804 22.56 -11.30 18.29
N LEU A 805 21.87 -12.13 17.52
CA LEU A 805 21.64 -13.54 17.81
C LEU A 805 22.45 -14.37 16.83
N ASP A 806 23.16 -15.38 17.33
CA ASP A 806 23.84 -16.35 16.47
C ASP A 806 22.85 -17.25 15.70
N LYS A 807 21.64 -17.44 16.24
CA LYS A 807 20.50 -18.11 15.60
C LYS A 807 19.26 -17.21 15.59
N ALA A 808 18.64 -17.06 14.42
CA ALA A 808 17.36 -16.38 14.23
C ALA A 808 16.16 -17.32 14.34
N ALA A 809 16.39 -18.63 14.44
CA ALA A 809 15.36 -19.63 14.67
C ALA A 809 15.89 -20.79 15.51
N VAL A 810 15.06 -21.30 16.42
CA VAL A 810 15.37 -22.38 17.36
C VAL A 810 14.11 -23.19 17.67
N LEU A 811 14.27 -24.36 18.29
CA LEU A 811 13.20 -25.13 18.89
C LEU A 811 13.02 -24.80 20.39
N PRO A 812 11.85 -25.08 20.97
CA PRO A 812 11.67 -25.10 22.42
C PRO A 812 12.75 -25.94 23.13
N GLY A 813 13.31 -25.43 24.23
CA GLY A 813 14.37 -26.10 24.99
C GLY A 813 15.80 -25.88 24.49
N GLU A 814 16.01 -25.27 23.32
CA GLU A 814 17.34 -24.90 22.85
C GLU A 814 17.88 -23.62 23.52
N THR A 815 19.18 -23.37 23.33
CA THR A 815 19.81 -22.09 23.69
C THR A 815 20.21 -21.30 22.44
N VAL A 816 20.12 -19.97 22.55
CA VAL A 816 20.63 -19.01 21.57
C VAL A 816 21.61 -18.08 22.26
N ARG A 817 22.72 -17.75 21.60
CA ARG A 817 23.70 -16.79 22.10
C ARG A 817 23.31 -15.40 21.60
N ALA A 818 23.05 -14.50 22.54
CA ALA A 818 22.72 -13.11 22.26
C ALA A 818 23.92 -12.20 22.62
N THR A 819 24.61 -11.66 21.62
CA THR A 819 25.76 -10.77 21.81
C THR A 819 25.28 -9.31 21.86
N ALA A 820 25.41 -8.66 23.01
CA ALA A 820 25.20 -7.21 23.10
C ALA A 820 26.51 -6.46 22.85
N ARG A 821 26.41 -5.30 22.19
CA ARG A 821 27.53 -4.36 22.00
C ARG A 821 27.14 -2.98 22.49
N VAL A 822 28.03 -2.35 23.24
CA VAL A 822 27.89 -0.97 23.69
C VAL A 822 29.08 -0.14 23.21
N ILE A 823 28.82 1.01 22.61
CA ILE A 823 29.85 2.01 22.27
C ILE A 823 29.62 3.22 23.16
N ASN A 824 30.63 3.60 23.95
CA ASN A 824 30.61 4.87 24.67
C ASN A 824 30.76 6.02 23.66
N GLY A 825 29.70 6.77 23.39
CA GLY A 825 29.75 7.90 22.48
C GLY A 825 30.36 9.18 23.09
N SER A 826 30.62 9.20 24.40
CA SER A 826 31.10 10.37 25.15
C SER A 826 32.61 10.32 25.41
N ALA A 827 33.21 11.46 25.77
CA ALA A 827 34.59 11.54 26.23
C ALA A 827 34.76 11.04 27.68
N ALA A 828 33.70 11.14 28.48
CA ALA A 828 33.69 10.71 29.88
C ALA A 828 33.60 9.19 30.01
N LYS A 829 34.12 8.66 31.12
CA LYS A 829 33.86 7.28 31.52
C LYS A 829 32.38 7.16 31.92
N PHE A 830 31.70 6.08 31.53
CA PHE A 830 30.31 5.83 31.93
C PHE A 830 30.10 4.35 32.32
N PRO A 831 29.16 4.07 33.26
CA PRO A 831 28.83 2.72 33.65
C PRO A 831 28.00 2.03 32.56
N VAL A 832 28.47 0.88 32.10
CA VAL A 832 27.70 -0.04 31.26
C VAL A 832 26.85 -0.89 32.18
N ASN A 833 25.53 -0.83 32.01
CA ASN A 833 24.55 -1.60 32.77
C ASN A 833 23.49 -2.07 31.77
N VAL A 834 23.78 -3.18 31.10
CA VAL A 834 22.94 -3.71 30.03
C VAL A 834 22.11 -4.87 30.52
N SER A 835 20.79 -4.83 30.31
CA SER A 835 19.92 -5.98 30.45
C SER A 835 19.38 -6.44 29.10
N LEU A 836 19.00 -7.72 29.02
CA LEU A 836 18.21 -8.23 27.89
C LEU A 836 16.72 -8.10 28.20
N GLU A 837 15.99 -7.34 27.38
CA GLU A 837 14.54 -7.19 27.45
C GLU A 837 13.85 -8.17 26.49
N ASP A 838 12.98 -9.01 27.04
CA ASP A 838 12.08 -9.92 26.32
C ASP A 838 10.71 -9.26 26.17
N GLN A 839 10.36 -8.87 24.94
CA GLN A 839 9.14 -8.09 24.68
C GLN A 839 7.88 -8.95 24.60
N ASP A 840 8.05 -10.26 24.52
CA ASP A 840 7.00 -11.22 24.20
C ASP A 840 6.86 -12.32 25.25
N THR A 841 7.47 -12.12 26.41
CA THR A 841 7.38 -13.01 27.58
C THR A 841 7.71 -14.46 27.26
N LEU A 842 8.74 -14.68 26.42
CA LEU A 842 9.37 -15.99 26.30
C LEU A 842 9.81 -16.54 27.66
N GLY A 843 10.00 -15.68 28.67
CA GLY A 843 10.29 -16.08 30.04
C GLY A 843 11.79 -16.10 30.34
N VAL A 844 12.56 -15.34 29.58
CA VAL A 844 14.01 -15.24 29.76
C VAL A 844 14.30 -14.42 31.01
N ALA A 845 14.99 -15.01 31.99
CA ALA A 845 15.42 -14.29 33.17
C ALA A 845 16.34 -13.11 32.76
N PRO A 846 16.14 -11.90 33.32
CA PRO A 846 16.96 -10.75 32.96
C PRO A 846 18.42 -11.03 33.33
N ALA A 847 19.24 -11.30 32.33
CA ALA A 847 20.68 -11.31 32.50
C ALA A 847 21.18 -9.87 32.42
N ALA A 848 21.98 -9.46 33.41
CA ALA A 848 22.55 -8.12 33.50
C ALA A 848 24.06 -8.18 33.30
N TRP A 849 24.57 -7.23 32.52
CA TRP A 849 26.00 -7.01 32.31
C TRP A 849 26.36 -5.64 32.87
N GLN A 850 27.19 -5.64 33.92
CA GLN A 850 27.69 -4.43 34.56
C GLN A 850 29.19 -4.31 34.42
N THR A 851 29.66 -3.20 33.87
CA THR A 851 31.08 -2.86 33.77
C THR A 851 31.24 -1.36 33.60
N ASP A 852 32.47 -0.90 33.45
CA ASP A 852 32.80 0.49 33.21
C ASP A 852 33.42 0.64 31.81
N ALA A 853 32.94 1.59 31.02
CA ALA A 853 33.49 1.91 29.71
C ALA A 853 34.20 3.26 29.74
N ALA A 854 35.49 3.28 29.37
CA ALA A 854 36.22 4.52 29.13
C ALA A 854 35.58 5.30 27.97
N GLY A 855 35.87 6.60 27.90
CA GLY A 855 35.48 7.47 26.78
C GLY A 855 35.84 6.80 25.45
N GLY A 856 34.84 6.61 24.60
CA GLY A 856 35.02 5.97 23.30
C GLY A 856 35.14 4.45 23.24
N ALA A 857 35.15 3.74 24.37
CA ALA A 857 35.32 2.28 24.38
C ALA A 857 34.18 1.54 23.65
N VAL A 858 34.55 0.49 22.91
CA VAL A 858 33.62 -0.50 22.33
C VAL A 858 33.68 -1.76 23.18
N MET A 859 32.54 -2.14 23.76
CA MET A 859 32.44 -3.25 24.70
C MET A 859 31.43 -4.27 24.17
N THR A 860 31.67 -5.57 24.42
CA THR A 860 30.75 -6.65 24.02
C THR A 860 30.56 -7.66 25.15
N ASN A 861 29.36 -8.20 25.28
CA ASN A 861 29.07 -9.31 26.20
C ASN A 861 28.09 -10.30 25.56
N ASP A 862 28.33 -11.59 25.79
CA ASP A 862 27.45 -12.66 25.34
C ASP A 862 26.49 -13.06 26.47
N PHE A 863 25.21 -13.11 26.15
CA PHE A 863 24.15 -13.69 26.98
C PHE A 863 23.74 -15.04 26.41
N VAL A 864 23.43 -16.00 27.28
CA VAL A 864 22.83 -17.27 26.87
C VAL A 864 21.34 -17.20 27.17
N VAL A 865 20.53 -17.25 26.11
CA VAL A 865 19.07 -17.25 26.20
C VAL A 865 18.60 -18.69 26.08
N ALA A 866 18.09 -19.25 27.17
CA ALA A 866 17.43 -20.55 27.16
C ALA A 866 15.97 -20.38 26.77
N VAL A 867 15.54 -21.03 25.68
CA VAL A 867 14.15 -21.07 25.26
C VAL A 867 13.43 -22.12 26.10
N PRO A 868 12.35 -21.80 26.82
CA PRO A 868 11.63 -22.81 27.60
C PRO A 868 11.16 -23.97 26.74
N ALA A 869 11.10 -25.17 27.32
CA ALA A 869 10.65 -26.37 26.62
C ALA A 869 9.15 -26.30 26.24
N ASP A 870 8.37 -25.49 26.97
CA ASP A 870 6.96 -25.21 26.77
C ASP A 870 6.71 -23.88 26.02
N ALA A 871 7.76 -23.25 25.46
CA ALA A 871 7.62 -22.04 24.68
C ALA A 871 6.66 -22.24 23.50
N THR A 872 5.69 -21.35 23.35
CA THR A 872 4.74 -21.40 22.24
C THR A 872 5.46 -21.12 20.92
N PRO A 873 5.26 -21.92 19.87
CA PRO A 873 5.83 -21.62 18.55
C PRO A 873 5.39 -20.23 18.06
N GLY A 874 6.33 -19.42 17.60
CA GLY A 874 6.06 -18.04 17.23
C GLY A 874 7.32 -17.20 17.07
N TYR A 875 7.14 -15.89 17.05
CA TYR A 875 8.21 -14.91 16.96
C TYR A 875 8.31 -14.12 18.25
N TYR A 876 9.52 -14.01 18.79
CA TYR A 876 9.84 -13.32 20.05
C TYR A 876 10.90 -12.26 19.79
N CYS A 877 10.66 -11.04 20.27
CA CYS A 877 11.55 -9.90 20.08
C CYS A 877 12.42 -9.65 21.31
N PHE A 878 13.71 -9.43 21.07
CA PHE A 878 14.71 -9.11 22.09
C PHE A 878 15.36 -7.75 21.85
N ARG A 879 15.69 -7.05 22.92
CA ARG A 879 16.51 -5.82 22.89
C ARG A 879 17.57 -5.85 23.99
N ALA A 880 18.72 -5.27 23.69
CA ALA A 880 19.66 -4.87 24.73
C ALA A 880 19.25 -3.48 25.24
N VAL A 881 19.17 -3.32 26.56
CA VAL A 881 18.76 -2.09 27.24
C VAL A 881 19.88 -1.62 28.13
N GLN A 882 20.52 -0.50 27.78
CA GLN A 882 21.48 0.18 28.64
C GLN A 882 20.73 1.11 29.59
N HIS A 883 20.87 0.85 30.88
CA HIS A 883 20.36 1.70 31.96
C HIS A 883 21.38 2.79 32.29
N LEU A 884 20.95 4.04 32.27
CA LEU A 884 21.82 5.19 32.55
C LEU A 884 21.67 5.63 34.00
N ALA A 885 22.65 6.41 34.48
CA ALA A 885 22.73 6.83 35.88
C ALA A 885 21.58 7.75 36.32
N ASP A 886 20.93 8.43 35.37
CA ASP A 886 19.76 9.27 35.59
C ASP A 886 18.43 8.49 35.59
N GLY A 887 18.50 7.16 35.40
CA GLY A 887 17.33 6.27 35.33
C GLY A 887 16.73 6.14 33.94
N SER A 888 17.23 6.87 32.95
CA SER A 888 16.78 6.72 31.56
C SER A 888 17.38 5.48 30.89
N GLU A 889 16.76 5.03 29.81
CA GLU A 889 17.18 3.83 29.08
C GLU A 889 17.58 4.14 27.63
N VAL A 890 18.63 3.47 27.14
CA VAL A 890 18.95 3.42 25.71
C VAL A 890 18.78 1.99 25.21
N LYS A 891 17.86 1.79 24.27
CA LYS A 891 17.55 0.46 23.73
C LYS A 891 18.13 0.25 22.35
N SER A 892 18.59 -0.96 22.08
CA SER A 892 18.97 -1.39 20.74
C SER A 892 17.75 -1.50 19.82
N ALA A 893 17.98 -1.55 18.50
CA ALA A 893 17.01 -2.14 17.60
C ALA A 893 16.67 -3.56 18.05
N SER A 894 15.42 -3.99 17.86
CA SER A 894 15.03 -5.34 18.24
C SER A 894 15.47 -6.36 17.20
N VAL A 895 15.99 -7.48 17.69
CA VAL A 895 16.22 -8.69 16.91
C VAL A 895 15.11 -9.69 17.23
N GLU A 896 14.75 -10.53 16.26
CA GLU A 896 13.64 -11.48 16.39
C GLU A 896 14.16 -12.91 16.36
N LEU A 897 13.70 -13.72 17.32
CA LEU A 897 13.92 -15.15 17.39
C LEU A 897 12.62 -15.86 17.00
N ARG A 898 12.69 -16.73 16.00
CA ARG A 898 11.57 -17.63 15.67
C ARG A 898 11.69 -18.92 16.46
N VAL A 899 10.79 -19.15 17.41
CA VAL A 899 10.60 -20.48 18.00
C VAL A 899 9.75 -21.30 17.04
N ARG A 900 10.35 -22.30 16.40
CA ARG A 900 9.67 -23.14 15.40
C ARG A 900 8.79 -24.18 16.08
N LYS A 901 7.79 -24.66 15.34
CA LYS A 901 7.12 -25.90 15.70
C LYS A 901 8.14 -27.04 15.63
N PRO A 902 8.10 -28.04 16.53
CA PRO A 902 8.97 -29.21 16.47
C PRO A 902 8.74 -30.04 15.20
N VAL A 903 7.53 -29.97 14.63
CA VAL A 903 7.13 -30.59 13.37
C VAL A 903 6.32 -29.60 12.54
N GLU A 904 6.56 -29.59 11.24
CA GLU A 904 5.67 -29.00 10.24
C GLU A 904 4.87 -30.14 9.59
N THR A 905 3.61 -29.88 9.22
CA THR A 905 2.69 -30.92 8.76
C THR A 905 1.92 -30.45 7.53
N SER A 906 1.73 -31.36 6.58
CA SER A 906 0.89 -31.17 5.39
C SER A 906 0.07 -32.43 5.16
N LEU A 907 -1.20 -32.26 4.78
CA LEU A 907 -2.13 -33.36 4.53
C LEU A 907 -2.38 -33.46 3.02
N ARG A 908 -2.25 -34.65 2.46
CA ARG A 908 -2.42 -34.92 1.03
C ARG A 908 -3.72 -35.68 0.73
N PRO A 909 -4.39 -35.37 -0.39
CA PRO A 909 -4.00 -34.40 -1.43
C PRO A 909 -3.99 -32.95 -0.94
N ASP A 910 -3.08 -32.12 -1.47
CA ASP A 910 -2.54 -30.88 -0.87
C ASP A 910 -3.60 -29.80 -0.52
N ASP A 911 -4.88 -30.04 -0.79
CA ASP A 911 -6.01 -29.14 -0.49
C ASP A 911 -7.26 -29.86 0.05
N VAL A 912 -7.18 -31.11 0.50
CA VAL A 912 -8.39 -31.90 0.75
C VAL A 912 -8.27 -32.78 1.98
N ALA A 913 -9.05 -32.46 3.00
CA ALA A 913 -9.33 -33.38 4.10
C ALA A 913 -10.43 -34.40 3.77
N SER A 914 -10.96 -34.43 2.54
CA SER A 914 -11.98 -35.40 2.11
C SER A 914 -11.44 -36.36 1.07
N PHE A 915 -11.73 -37.64 1.27
CA PHE A 915 -11.28 -38.76 0.45
C PHE A 915 -12.48 -39.51 -0.11
N TRP A 916 -12.49 -39.78 -1.41
CA TRP A 916 -13.61 -40.44 -2.10
C TRP A 916 -13.21 -41.78 -2.72
N THR A 917 -14.09 -42.78 -2.63
CA THR A 917 -13.97 -44.05 -3.35
C THR A 917 -15.30 -44.56 -3.86
N ASP A 918 -15.22 -45.26 -4.98
CA ASP A 918 -16.34 -45.90 -5.66
C ASP A 918 -16.60 -47.32 -5.10
N GLY A 919 -15.80 -47.75 -4.13
CA GLY A 919 -15.84 -49.06 -3.48
C GLY A 919 -14.89 -50.10 -4.07
N THR A 920 -14.23 -49.81 -5.21
CA THR A 920 -13.33 -50.76 -5.89
C THR A 920 -11.86 -50.60 -5.50
N LYS A 921 -11.48 -49.45 -4.94
CA LYS A 921 -10.10 -49.15 -4.53
C LYS A 921 -10.05 -48.62 -3.10
N PRO A 922 -9.03 -49.01 -2.30
CA PRO A 922 -8.73 -48.35 -1.04
C PRO A 922 -8.47 -46.86 -1.27
N MET A 923 -8.87 -46.02 -0.32
CA MET A 923 -8.47 -44.62 -0.28
C MET A 923 -7.17 -44.50 0.50
N THR A 924 -6.34 -43.50 0.18
CA THR A 924 -5.13 -43.22 0.94
C THR A 924 -5.17 -41.80 1.45
N ALA A 925 -5.13 -41.64 2.77
CA ALA A 925 -4.92 -40.36 3.43
C ALA A 925 -3.45 -40.22 3.82
N GLU A 926 -2.78 -39.16 3.39
CA GLU A 926 -1.34 -39.00 3.58
C GLU A 926 -1.02 -37.79 4.45
N LEU A 927 -0.49 -37.98 5.65
CA LEU A 927 0.03 -36.91 6.50
C LEU A 927 1.55 -36.86 6.36
N THR A 928 2.07 -35.85 5.68
CA THR A 928 3.51 -35.59 5.62
C THR A 928 3.94 -34.72 6.78
N VAL A 929 4.90 -35.22 7.55
CA VAL A 929 5.54 -34.54 8.67
C VAL A 929 6.96 -34.18 8.28
N THR A 930 7.35 -32.93 8.49
CA THR A 930 8.70 -32.41 8.22
C THR A 930 9.34 -31.91 9.51
N LEU A 931 10.59 -32.30 9.74
CA LEU A 931 11.42 -31.83 10.85
C LEU A 931 12.23 -30.62 10.37
N PRO A 932 11.98 -29.42 10.91
CA PRO A 932 12.46 -28.17 10.32
C PRO A 932 13.92 -27.82 10.66
N VAL A 933 14.63 -28.66 11.42
CA VAL A 933 16.04 -28.46 11.82
C VAL A 933 16.82 -29.76 11.66
N ASP A 934 18.08 -29.65 11.28
CA ASP A 934 18.98 -30.78 11.13
C ASP A 934 19.40 -31.35 12.50
N GLY A 935 19.63 -32.67 12.57
CA GLY A 935 20.07 -33.34 13.79
C GLY A 935 18.96 -33.61 14.82
N ILE A 936 17.69 -33.38 14.46
CA ILE A 936 16.54 -33.81 15.24
C ILE A 936 16.37 -35.33 15.11
N THR A 937 16.07 -35.98 16.23
CA THR A 937 15.47 -37.33 16.24
C THR A 937 14.01 -37.22 16.62
N ALA A 938 13.14 -38.04 16.05
CA ALA A 938 11.72 -37.99 16.36
C ALA A 938 11.19 -39.40 16.53
N LYS A 939 10.27 -39.61 17.48
CA LYS A 939 9.47 -40.81 17.59
C LYS A 939 8.01 -40.39 17.59
N LEU A 940 7.41 -40.43 16.41
CA LEU A 940 6.05 -39.96 16.16
C LEU A 940 5.14 -41.13 15.82
N THR A 941 3.89 -40.99 16.20
CA THR A 941 2.80 -41.90 15.91
C THR A 941 1.69 -41.10 15.27
N ALA A 942 1.26 -41.47 14.08
CA ALA A 942 0.05 -40.92 13.48
C ALA A 942 -1.05 -41.97 13.56
N GLU A 943 -2.22 -41.59 14.06
CA GLU A 943 -3.38 -42.46 14.26
C GLU A 943 -4.61 -41.87 13.60
N LEU A 944 -5.18 -42.58 12.62
CA LEU A 944 -6.48 -42.27 12.06
C LEU A 944 -7.58 -42.77 13.01
N ALA A 945 -8.33 -41.83 13.61
CA ALA A 945 -9.38 -42.07 14.58
C ALA A 945 -10.74 -41.53 14.10
N GLY A 946 -11.83 -42.04 14.69
CA GLY A 946 -13.19 -41.50 14.48
C GLY A 946 -13.88 -41.93 13.17
N CYS A 947 -13.26 -42.75 12.32
CA CYS A 947 -13.85 -43.24 11.07
C CYS A 947 -14.14 -44.76 11.10
N ALA A 948 -14.98 -45.21 12.04
CA ALA A 948 -15.18 -46.63 12.32
C ALA A 948 -15.83 -47.44 11.17
N LYS A 949 -16.62 -46.80 10.30
CA LYS A 949 -17.20 -47.43 9.11
C LYS A 949 -16.17 -47.63 7.99
N PHE A 950 -15.06 -46.90 8.04
CA PHE A 950 -13.99 -46.92 7.06
C PHE A 950 -12.74 -47.58 7.68
N ALA A 951 -12.62 -48.90 7.50
CA ALA A 951 -11.59 -49.69 8.14
C ALA A 951 -10.20 -49.39 7.55
N ALA A 952 -9.34 -48.73 8.32
CA ALA A 952 -7.93 -48.57 7.96
C ALA A 952 -7.16 -49.87 8.23
N ALA A 953 -6.33 -50.30 7.27
CA ALA A 953 -5.52 -51.51 7.44
C ALA A 953 -4.44 -51.36 8.53
N GLN A 954 -3.88 -50.15 8.62
CA GLN A 954 -2.97 -49.72 9.68
C GLN A 954 -3.47 -48.36 10.19
N PRO A 955 -4.47 -48.34 11.09
CA PRO A 955 -5.04 -47.09 11.61
C PRO A 955 -4.02 -46.33 12.44
N ARG A 956 -2.94 -46.98 12.87
CA ARG A 956 -1.85 -46.39 13.63
C ARG A 956 -0.52 -46.76 12.99
N GLN A 957 0.31 -45.76 12.73
CA GLN A 957 1.64 -45.90 12.17
C GLN A 957 2.65 -45.17 13.05
N GLU A 958 3.87 -45.68 13.11
CA GLU A 958 4.96 -45.11 13.91
C GLU A 958 6.16 -44.79 13.01
N TRP A 959 6.78 -43.65 13.26
CA TRP A 959 8.01 -43.22 12.60
C TRP A 959 9.05 -42.87 13.65
N THR A 960 10.24 -43.45 13.52
CA THR A 960 11.41 -43.08 14.30
C THR A 960 12.45 -42.47 13.36
N ALA A 961 12.56 -41.14 13.38
CA ALA A 961 13.52 -40.39 12.56
C ALA A 961 14.92 -40.45 13.17
N THR A 962 15.88 -40.99 12.42
CA THR A 962 17.32 -40.96 12.76
C THR A 962 18.11 -40.18 11.71
N GLY A 963 17.71 -38.92 11.47
CA GLY A 963 18.33 -38.02 10.49
C GLY A 963 17.50 -37.76 9.23
N GLU A 964 16.37 -38.44 9.05
CA GLU A 964 15.40 -38.16 7.99
C GLU A 964 14.67 -36.84 8.26
N LYS A 965 14.57 -35.95 7.27
CA LYS A 965 13.92 -34.64 7.44
C LYS A 965 12.41 -34.66 7.25
N ALA A 966 11.86 -35.70 6.64
CA ALA A 966 10.43 -35.81 6.41
C ALA A 966 9.96 -37.27 6.34
N HIS A 967 8.70 -37.50 6.67
CA HIS A 967 8.04 -38.79 6.56
C HIS A 967 6.55 -38.60 6.26
N THR A 968 6.02 -39.46 5.41
CA THR A 968 4.59 -39.45 5.05
C THR A 968 3.90 -40.66 5.65
N PHE A 969 3.02 -40.42 6.62
CA PHE A 969 2.13 -41.44 7.17
C PHE A 969 0.98 -41.66 6.19
N SER A 970 0.81 -42.90 5.71
CA SER A 970 -0.08 -43.21 4.60
C SER A 970 -1.16 -44.20 5.04
N PHE A 971 -2.38 -43.71 5.31
CA PHE A 971 -3.48 -44.51 5.82
C PHE A 971 -4.30 -45.09 4.67
N ALA A 972 -4.09 -46.37 4.36
CA ALA A 972 -4.94 -47.09 3.43
C ALA A 972 -6.26 -47.48 4.11
N VAL A 973 -7.36 -46.91 3.62
CA VAL A 973 -8.69 -47.00 4.19
C VAL A 973 -9.61 -47.79 3.26
N THR A 974 -10.18 -48.87 3.79
CA THR A 974 -11.14 -49.73 3.09
C THR A 974 -12.56 -49.26 3.37
N PRO A 975 -13.36 -48.96 2.35
CA PRO A 975 -14.76 -48.58 2.54
C PRO A 975 -15.60 -49.76 3.06
N PRO A 976 -16.74 -49.51 3.74
CA PRO A 976 -17.63 -50.58 4.21
C PRO A 976 -18.17 -51.40 3.03
N ALA A 977 -18.50 -52.69 3.21
CA ALA A 977 -18.94 -53.56 2.11
C ALA A 977 -20.29 -53.12 1.50
N ASP A 978 -21.28 -52.80 2.33
CA ASP A 978 -22.66 -52.54 1.89
C ASP A 978 -23.06 -51.08 2.12
N SER A 979 -23.66 -50.46 1.09
CA SER A 979 -24.21 -49.08 1.02
C SER A 979 -23.22 -47.91 0.87
N ASN A 980 -23.75 -46.79 0.37
CA ASN A 980 -23.08 -45.49 0.30
C ASN A 980 -22.88 -44.94 1.73
N ALA A 981 -21.71 -44.39 2.03
CA ALA A 981 -21.37 -43.97 3.39
C ALA A 981 -20.57 -42.67 3.40
N VAL A 982 -20.79 -41.86 4.43
CA VAL A 982 -19.97 -40.69 4.77
C VAL A 982 -19.59 -40.78 6.24
N GLU A 983 -18.34 -40.51 6.57
CA GLU A 983 -17.86 -40.44 7.95
C GLU A 983 -16.72 -39.43 8.08
N THR A 984 -16.73 -38.69 9.19
CA THR A 984 -15.66 -37.75 9.55
C THR A 984 -14.82 -38.36 10.66
N GLY A 985 -13.52 -38.38 10.47
CA GLY A 985 -12.53 -38.75 11.48
C GLY A 985 -11.48 -37.67 11.63
N GLU A 986 -10.36 -38.04 12.23
CA GLU A 986 -9.18 -37.20 12.34
C GLU A 986 -7.91 -38.05 12.33
N ILE A 987 -6.84 -37.53 11.74
CA ILE A 987 -5.49 -38.07 11.92
C ILE A 987 -4.87 -37.38 13.12
N ARG A 988 -4.62 -38.12 14.20
CA ARG A 988 -3.95 -37.66 15.42
C ARG A 988 -2.45 -37.95 15.30
N LEU A 989 -1.63 -36.90 15.20
CA LEU A 989 -0.18 -37.00 15.29
C LEU A 989 0.25 -36.79 16.73
N GLN A 990 0.82 -37.81 17.36
CA GLN A 990 1.31 -37.77 18.72
C GLN A 990 2.73 -38.34 18.83
N GLY A 991 3.55 -37.86 19.75
CA GLY A 991 4.87 -38.46 19.98
C GLY A 991 5.86 -37.49 20.58
N GLU A 992 7.15 -37.75 20.41
CA GLU A 992 8.22 -36.96 20.98
C GLU A 992 9.25 -36.61 19.90
N VAL A 993 9.69 -35.36 19.90
CA VAL A 993 10.78 -34.87 19.06
C VAL A 993 11.92 -34.46 19.98
N ALA A 994 13.12 -34.98 19.74
CA ALA A 994 14.32 -34.67 20.50
C ALA A 994 15.33 -33.89 19.64
N ALA A 995 15.68 -32.69 20.10
CA ALA A 995 16.66 -31.81 19.48
C ALA A 995 17.76 -31.50 20.51
N GLY A 996 18.92 -32.15 20.37
CA GLY A 996 19.95 -32.11 21.41
C GLY A 996 19.45 -32.72 22.72
N GLN A 997 19.42 -31.93 23.81
CA GLN A 997 18.89 -32.36 25.11
C GLN A 997 17.38 -32.09 25.28
N ALA A 998 16.79 -31.26 24.42
CA ALA A 998 15.37 -30.92 24.51
C ALA A 998 14.51 -32.08 23.99
N ARG A 999 13.42 -32.37 24.70
CA ARG A 999 12.41 -33.37 24.32
C ARG A 999 11.05 -32.69 24.29
N ILE A 1000 10.38 -32.70 23.14
CA ILE A 1000 9.15 -31.94 22.90
C ILE A 1000 8.04 -32.92 22.52
N THR A 1001 6.94 -32.91 23.27
CA THR A 1001 5.76 -33.69 22.94
C THR A 1001 5.00 -33.04 21.79
N VAL A 1002 4.74 -33.82 20.73
CA VAL A 1002 3.85 -33.43 19.63
C VAL A 1002 2.47 -34.01 19.91
N ALA A 1003 1.43 -33.19 19.78
CA ALA A 1003 0.03 -33.61 19.80
C ALA A 1003 -0.77 -32.69 18.87
N GLN A 1004 -1.09 -33.16 17.66
CA GLN A 1004 -1.84 -32.44 16.64
C GLN A 1004 -2.96 -33.33 16.12
N ALA A 1005 -4.08 -32.74 15.71
CA ALA A 1005 -5.20 -33.46 15.10
C ALA A 1005 -5.61 -32.78 13.79
N PHE A 1006 -5.75 -33.57 12.74
CA PHE A 1006 -6.14 -33.11 11.40
C PHE A 1006 -7.49 -33.72 11.06
N PRO A 1007 -8.56 -32.93 10.93
CA PRO A 1007 -9.86 -33.48 10.55
C PRO A 1007 -9.76 -34.13 9.16
N VAL A 1008 -10.38 -35.30 8.98
CA VAL A 1008 -10.50 -35.99 7.70
C VAL A 1008 -11.93 -36.48 7.48
N ARG A 1009 -12.33 -36.70 6.24
CA ARG A 1009 -13.66 -37.15 5.86
C ARG A 1009 -13.56 -38.19 4.76
N PHE A 1010 -14.24 -39.31 4.91
CA PHE A 1010 -14.25 -40.40 3.94
C PHE A 1010 -15.65 -40.56 3.37
N VAL A 1011 -15.72 -40.75 2.05
CA VAL A 1011 -16.97 -40.87 1.30
C VAL A 1011 -16.89 -42.09 0.38
N LYS A 1012 -17.89 -42.96 0.47
CA LYS A 1012 -18.06 -44.12 -0.42
C LYS A 1012 -19.31 -43.94 -1.28
N GLY A 1013 -19.12 -43.92 -2.59
CA GLY A 1013 -20.19 -43.86 -3.58
C GLY A 1013 -20.92 -42.52 -3.60
N VAL A 1014 -22.21 -42.56 -3.90
CA VAL A 1014 -23.06 -41.37 -4.01
C VAL A 1014 -23.96 -41.30 -2.78
N VAL A 1015 -23.86 -40.25 -1.97
CA VAL A 1015 -24.52 -40.18 -0.66
C VAL A 1015 -25.51 -39.02 -0.58
N ALA A 1016 -26.64 -39.26 0.09
CA ALA A 1016 -27.54 -38.20 0.57
C ALA A 1016 -27.58 -38.22 2.10
N TYR A 1017 -27.26 -37.11 2.76
CA TYR A 1017 -27.16 -37.05 4.23
C TYR A 1017 -27.53 -35.67 4.80
N ASP A 1018 -27.72 -35.61 6.12
CA ASP A 1018 -27.85 -34.36 6.87
C ASP A 1018 -26.50 -33.89 7.37
N GLU A 1019 -26.18 -32.61 7.13
CA GLU A 1019 -25.01 -31.95 7.70
C GLU A 1019 -25.47 -30.80 8.60
N LYS A 1020 -24.91 -30.67 9.81
CA LYS A 1020 -25.10 -29.48 10.66
C LYS A 1020 -23.83 -28.64 10.63
N ARG A 1021 -23.95 -27.36 10.30
CA ARG A 1021 -22.81 -26.41 10.38
C ARG A 1021 -23.23 -25.09 10.98
N HIS A 1022 -22.28 -24.44 11.65
CA HIS A 1022 -22.36 -23.01 11.87
C HIS A 1022 -22.15 -22.34 10.52
N ALA A 1023 -23.07 -21.47 10.11
CA ALA A 1023 -22.90 -20.67 8.92
C ALA A 1023 -23.37 -19.25 9.21
N ARG A 1024 -22.59 -18.24 8.79
CA ARG A 1024 -23.05 -16.85 8.79
C ARG A 1024 -24.12 -16.68 7.72
N ALA A 1025 -25.39 -16.59 8.13
CA ALA A 1025 -26.43 -16.13 7.22
C ALA A 1025 -26.04 -14.73 6.72
N SER A 1026 -26.07 -14.51 5.40
CA SER A 1026 -25.62 -13.27 4.75
C SER A 1026 -26.44 -12.01 5.11
N ASN A 1027 -27.40 -12.12 6.04
CA ASN A 1027 -28.21 -11.02 6.54
C ASN A 1027 -28.17 -10.96 8.09
N ARG A 1028 -27.23 -10.15 8.63
CA ARG A 1028 -27.33 -9.39 9.89
C ARG A 1028 -27.71 -10.10 11.21
N THR A 1029 -27.20 -11.30 11.51
CA THR A 1029 -27.14 -11.76 12.92
C THR A 1029 -25.73 -12.28 13.23
N GLN A 1030 -25.11 -11.71 14.26
CA GLN A 1030 -23.73 -12.02 14.70
C GLN A 1030 -23.60 -13.38 15.41
N ASP A 1031 -24.69 -14.09 15.64
CA ASP A 1031 -24.69 -15.35 16.36
C ASP A 1031 -24.77 -16.50 15.36
N GLY A 1032 -23.69 -17.28 15.26
CA GLY A 1032 -23.59 -18.44 14.37
C GLY A 1032 -24.56 -19.54 14.79
N GLU A 1033 -25.80 -19.50 14.31
CA GLU A 1033 -26.77 -20.58 14.51
C GLU A 1033 -26.35 -21.85 13.77
N LEU A 1034 -26.66 -23.02 14.36
CA LEU A 1034 -26.46 -24.31 13.71
C LEU A 1034 -27.55 -24.51 12.65
N LEU A 1035 -27.13 -24.50 11.40
CA LEU A 1035 -27.96 -24.70 10.22
C LEU A 1035 -27.96 -26.17 9.82
N ASN A 1036 -29.14 -26.73 9.50
CA ASN A 1036 -29.27 -28.08 8.95
C ASN A 1036 -29.25 -28.00 7.42
N PHE A 1037 -28.42 -28.83 6.79
CA PHE A 1037 -28.33 -28.97 5.35
C PHE A 1037 -28.71 -30.38 4.93
N VAL A 1038 -29.44 -30.50 3.82
CA VAL A 1038 -29.50 -31.74 3.05
C VAL A 1038 -28.37 -31.69 2.02
N CYS A 1039 -27.45 -32.65 2.10
CA CYS A 1039 -26.29 -32.76 1.22
C CYS A 1039 -26.48 -33.93 0.27
N LEU A 1040 -26.32 -33.69 -1.02
CA LEU A 1040 -26.14 -34.74 -2.04
C LEU A 1040 -24.68 -34.69 -2.48
N GLU A 1041 -23.96 -35.79 -2.43
CA GLU A 1041 -22.52 -35.81 -2.71
C GLU A 1041 -22.12 -37.05 -3.54
N ASN A 1042 -21.22 -36.86 -4.50
CA ASN A 1042 -20.60 -37.91 -5.29
C ASN A 1042 -19.09 -37.63 -5.45
N GLU A 1043 -18.39 -38.31 -6.36
CA GLU A 1043 -16.95 -38.10 -6.59
C GLU A 1043 -16.56 -36.71 -7.09
N PHE A 1044 -17.51 -35.98 -7.67
CA PHE A 1044 -17.24 -34.73 -8.37
C PHE A 1044 -17.93 -33.53 -7.76
N LEU A 1045 -19.09 -33.72 -7.14
CA LEU A 1045 -19.97 -32.67 -6.69
C LEU A 1045 -20.48 -32.92 -5.28
N ILE A 1046 -20.54 -31.85 -4.49
CA ILE A 1046 -21.40 -31.74 -3.31
C ILE A 1046 -22.42 -30.63 -3.55
N ALA A 1047 -23.70 -30.97 -3.43
CA ALA A 1047 -24.85 -30.07 -3.51
C ALA A 1047 -25.48 -29.94 -2.11
N ARG A 1048 -25.38 -28.75 -1.51
CA ARG A 1048 -25.96 -28.46 -0.19
C ARG A 1048 -27.23 -27.65 -0.30
N PHE A 1049 -28.26 -28.07 0.40
CA PHE A 1049 -29.56 -27.42 0.48
C PHE A 1049 -29.85 -27.01 1.92
N TYR A 1050 -29.95 -25.72 2.20
CA TYR A 1050 -30.26 -25.21 3.53
C TYR A 1050 -31.73 -25.47 3.91
N ALA A 1051 -31.98 -25.99 5.11
CA ALA A 1051 -33.31 -26.22 5.67
C ALA A 1051 -33.45 -25.51 7.03
N ASP A 1052 -34.05 -24.32 7.05
CA ASP A 1052 -34.34 -23.57 8.29
C ASP A 1052 -35.55 -24.16 9.06
N ARG A 1053 -35.76 -23.75 10.32
CA ARG A 1053 -36.89 -24.02 11.25
C ARG A 1053 -38.29 -23.59 10.75
N GLY A 1054 -38.46 -23.43 9.43
CA GLY A 1054 -39.74 -23.27 8.73
C GLY A 1054 -39.80 -24.03 7.40
N ALA A 1055 -38.83 -24.89 7.12
CA ALA A 1055 -38.74 -25.71 5.91
C ALA A 1055 -38.79 -24.89 4.60
N VAL A 1056 -37.88 -23.91 4.51
CA VAL A 1056 -37.66 -23.09 3.31
C VAL A 1056 -36.24 -23.28 2.77
N LEU A 1057 -36.13 -23.77 1.54
CA LEU A 1057 -34.88 -23.84 0.78
C LEU A 1057 -34.50 -22.45 0.26
N HIS A 1058 -33.38 -21.90 0.73
CA HIS A 1058 -32.91 -20.58 0.31
C HIS A 1058 -31.61 -20.60 -0.51
N ASN A 1059 -30.80 -21.67 -0.44
CA ASN A 1059 -29.49 -21.72 -1.09
C ASN A 1059 -29.17 -23.13 -1.59
N LEU A 1060 -28.67 -23.23 -2.83
CA LEU A 1060 -28.03 -24.42 -3.40
C LEU A 1060 -26.54 -24.12 -3.61
N THR A 1061 -25.68 -24.73 -2.81
CA THR A 1061 -24.23 -24.61 -2.99
C THR A 1061 -23.72 -25.85 -3.69
N VAL A 1062 -23.22 -25.71 -4.92
CA VAL A 1062 -22.62 -26.80 -5.70
C VAL A 1062 -21.11 -26.57 -5.74
N ARG A 1063 -20.34 -27.50 -5.19
CA ARG A 1063 -18.87 -27.44 -5.18
C ARG A 1063 -18.25 -28.72 -5.67
N ALA A 1064 -16.99 -28.65 -6.08
CA ALA A 1064 -16.18 -29.84 -6.23
C ALA A 1064 -16.05 -30.55 -4.88
N THR A 1065 -16.23 -31.87 -4.88
CA THR A 1065 -16.03 -32.71 -3.69
C THR A 1065 -14.64 -32.48 -3.13
N GLY A 1066 -14.55 -32.12 -1.84
CA GLY A 1066 -13.29 -31.91 -1.15
C GLY A 1066 -12.98 -30.48 -0.70
N GLN A 1067 -13.64 -29.48 -1.28
CA GLN A 1067 -13.37 -28.07 -0.98
C GLN A 1067 -14.03 -27.56 0.32
N GLU A 1068 -14.71 -28.42 1.07
CA GLU A 1068 -15.55 -28.04 2.23
C GLU A 1068 -14.84 -27.95 3.58
N LEU A 1069 -13.64 -28.52 3.74
CA LEU A 1069 -12.89 -28.49 5.01
C LEU A 1069 -11.81 -27.39 5.04
N LEU A 1070 -11.55 -26.75 3.89
CA LEU A 1070 -10.56 -25.67 3.78
C LEU A 1070 -11.14 -24.25 3.87
N SER A 1071 -12.45 -24.08 3.75
CA SER A 1071 -13.07 -22.75 3.70
C SER A 1071 -14.00 -22.55 4.89
N PRO A 1072 -13.64 -21.69 5.87
CA PRO A 1072 -14.44 -21.50 7.09
C PRO A 1072 -15.81 -20.88 6.87
N ASP A 1073 -16.10 -20.19 5.75
CA ASP A 1073 -17.47 -19.78 5.35
C ASP A 1073 -17.55 -18.89 4.07
N ASP A 1074 -16.44 -18.52 3.41
CA ASP A 1074 -16.44 -17.33 2.54
C ASP A 1074 -16.35 -17.53 1.01
N TYR A 1075 -16.29 -18.76 0.49
CA TYR A 1075 -16.22 -18.98 -0.97
C TYR A 1075 -17.45 -19.71 -1.52
N PRO A 1076 -18.57 -19.01 -1.78
CA PRO A 1076 -19.71 -19.62 -2.43
C PRO A 1076 -19.45 -19.72 -3.93
N PHE A 1077 -19.02 -20.89 -4.40
CA PHE A 1077 -19.51 -21.38 -5.69
C PHE A 1077 -20.94 -21.87 -5.41
N GLY A 1078 -21.97 -21.10 -5.79
CA GLY A 1078 -23.33 -21.47 -5.45
C GLY A 1078 -24.39 -20.86 -6.37
N LEU A 1079 -25.41 -21.66 -6.67
CA LEU A 1079 -26.65 -21.18 -7.26
C LEU A 1079 -27.60 -20.87 -6.12
N VAL A 1080 -27.85 -19.60 -5.89
CA VAL A 1080 -28.91 -19.21 -4.98
C VAL A 1080 -30.23 -19.40 -5.71
N TRP A 1081 -30.81 -20.58 -5.51
CA TRP A 1081 -32.05 -20.95 -6.18
C TRP A 1081 -33.26 -20.39 -5.44
N TYR A 1082 -34.06 -19.58 -6.13
CA TYR A 1082 -35.36 -19.16 -5.64
C TYR A 1082 -36.45 -19.57 -6.65
N SER A 1083 -37.47 -20.27 -6.18
CA SER A 1083 -38.66 -20.47 -7.01
C SER A 1083 -39.65 -19.31 -6.86
N TRP A 1084 -40.75 -19.38 -7.61
CA TRP A 1084 -42.01 -18.61 -7.49
C TRP A 1084 -42.07 -17.59 -6.33
N PRO A 1085 -42.42 -16.31 -6.59
CA PRO A 1085 -42.59 -15.31 -5.54
C PRO A 1085 -43.56 -15.81 -4.45
N GLY A 1086 -43.04 -16.29 -3.30
CA GLY A 1086 -43.83 -16.61 -2.10
C GLY A 1086 -43.95 -18.07 -1.64
N GLY A 1087 -43.22 -19.06 -2.18
CA GLY A 1087 -43.34 -20.47 -1.76
C GLY A 1087 -42.11 -21.06 -1.07
N ALA A 1088 -42.24 -21.51 0.18
CA ALA A 1088 -41.19 -22.24 0.89
C ALA A 1088 -41.06 -23.70 0.42
N TRP A 1089 -39.83 -24.15 0.13
CA TRP A 1089 -39.56 -25.55 -0.20
C TRP A 1089 -39.15 -26.38 1.01
N THR A 1090 -39.94 -27.40 1.30
CA THR A 1090 -39.65 -28.39 2.34
C THR A 1090 -39.07 -29.64 1.72
N CYS A 1091 -37.92 -30.13 2.21
CA CYS A 1091 -37.43 -31.46 1.85
C CYS A 1091 -38.40 -32.50 2.42
N THR A 1092 -39.10 -33.22 1.55
CA THR A 1092 -40.08 -34.23 1.92
C THR A 1092 -39.50 -35.64 1.94
N ASP A 1093 -38.47 -35.91 1.13
CA ASP A 1093 -37.90 -37.25 1.01
C ASP A 1093 -36.44 -37.22 0.53
N ARG A 1094 -35.68 -38.26 0.85
CA ARG A 1094 -34.36 -38.54 0.27
C ARG A 1094 -34.42 -39.88 -0.44
N VAL A 1095 -34.19 -39.85 -1.74
CA VAL A 1095 -34.33 -41.02 -2.57
C VAL A 1095 -32.94 -41.55 -2.91
N ASN A 1096 -32.63 -42.75 -2.44
CA ASN A 1096 -31.39 -43.43 -2.83
C ASN A 1096 -31.75 -44.53 -3.83
N GLU A 1097 -31.25 -44.40 -5.05
CA GLU A 1097 -31.26 -45.44 -6.06
C GLU A 1097 -29.87 -46.07 -6.18
N ALA A 1098 -29.74 -47.18 -6.90
CA ALA A 1098 -28.49 -47.96 -6.96
C ALA A 1098 -27.29 -47.15 -7.48
N ASP A 1099 -27.51 -46.18 -8.37
CA ASP A 1099 -26.46 -45.38 -9.03
C ASP A 1099 -26.62 -43.87 -8.86
N ARG A 1100 -27.69 -43.39 -8.19
CA ARG A 1100 -27.93 -41.97 -7.96
C ARG A 1100 -28.66 -41.75 -6.63
N VAL A 1101 -28.45 -40.58 -6.05
CA VAL A 1101 -29.17 -40.12 -4.87
C VAL A 1101 -29.92 -38.86 -5.21
N GLY A 1102 -30.98 -38.60 -4.47
CA GLY A 1102 -31.78 -37.42 -4.68
C GLY A 1102 -32.48 -36.95 -3.44
N ALA A 1103 -32.96 -35.72 -3.52
CA ALA A 1103 -33.83 -35.13 -2.50
C ALA A 1103 -35.08 -34.61 -3.20
N LYS A 1104 -36.24 -34.98 -2.65
CA LYS A 1104 -37.52 -34.48 -3.09
C LYS A 1104 -37.95 -33.34 -2.18
N PHE A 1105 -38.35 -32.24 -2.79
CA PHE A 1105 -38.83 -31.04 -2.15
C PHE A 1105 -40.26 -30.77 -2.60
N ALA A 1106 -41.08 -30.22 -1.70
CA ALA A 1106 -42.44 -29.77 -1.99
C ALA A 1106 -42.62 -28.30 -1.62
N SER A 1107 -43.41 -27.57 -2.40
CA SER A 1107 -43.80 -26.19 -2.17
C SER A 1107 -45.23 -25.94 -2.68
N ALA A 1108 -45.78 -24.76 -2.43
CA ALA A 1108 -47.03 -24.29 -3.00
C ALA A 1108 -46.76 -23.20 -4.05
N SER A 1109 -47.41 -23.29 -5.21
CA SER A 1109 -47.45 -22.20 -6.20
C SER A 1109 -48.17 -20.96 -5.64
N PRO A 1110 -48.06 -19.77 -6.27
CA PRO A 1110 -48.80 -18.56 -5.88
C PRO A 1110 -50.34 -18.70 -5.89
N GLY A 1111 -50.87 -19.79 -6.45
CA GLY A 1111 -52.29 -20.18 -6.37
C GLY A 1111 -52.60 -21.29 -5.36
N GLY A 1112 -51.66 -21.63 -4.46
CA GLY A 1112 -51.83 -22.67 -3.45
C GLY A 1112 -51.75 -24.12 -3.95
N LYS A 1113 -51.56 -24.34 -5.26
CA LYS A 1113 -51.44 -25.70 -5.83
C LYS A 1113 -50.05 -26.29 -5.50
N PRO A 1114 -49.96 -27.57 -5.12
CA PRO A 1114 -48.69 -28.21 -4.79
C PRO A 1114 -47.79 -28.32 -6.01
N VAL A 1115 -46.50 -28.03 -5.82
CA VAL A 1115 -45.44 -28.23 -6.82
C VAL A 1115 -44.36 -29.06 -6.14
N SER A 1116 -43.81 -30.05 -6.85
CA SER A 1116 -42.67 -30.82 -6.34
C SER A 1116 -41.44 -30.62 -7.21
N MET A 1117 -40.28 -30.64 -6.56
CA MET A 1117 -38.96 -30.58 -7.17
C MET A 1117 -38.21 -31.81 -6.71
N THR A 1118 -37.62 -32.57 -7.62
CA THR A 1118 -36.71 -33.65 -7.28
C THR A 1118 -35.34 -33.30 -7.81
N VAL A 1119 -34.35 -33.31 -6.93
CA VAL A 1119 -32.96 -33.12 -7.30
C VAL A 1119 -32.25 -34.46 -7.25
N TRP A 1120 -31.41 -34.74 -8.24
CA TRP A 1120 -30.68 -35.98 -8.41
C TRP A 1120 -29.20 -35.70 -8.64
N LEU A 1121 -28.36 -36.52 -8.02
CA LEU A 1121 -26.94 -36.60 -8.25
C LEU A 1121 -26.59 -38.05 -8.54
N LYS A 1122 -25.92 -38.29 -9.66
CA LYS A 1122 -25.61 -39.64 -10.15
C LYS A 1122 -24.11 -39.93 -10.05
N ARG A 1123 -23.76 -41.21 -9.84
CA ARG A 1123 -22.37 -41.67 -9.80
C ARG A 1123 -21.69 -41.42 -11.14
N GLY A 1124 -20.45 -40.97 -11.11
CA GLY A 1124 -19.66 -40.70 -12.30
C GLY A 1124 -20.06 -39.42 -13.03
N GLU A 1125 -20.97 -38.62 -12.48
CA GLU A 1125 -21.52 -37.45 -13.16
C GLU A 1125 -21.11 -36.15 -12.47
N LYS A 1126 -20.65 -35.18 -13.26
CA LYS A 1126 -20.40 -33.81 -12.81
C LYS A 1126 -21.68 -32.96 -12.86
N TRP A 1127 -22.84 -33.59 -12.75
CA TRP A 1127 -24.12 -32.97 -13.05
C TRP A 1127 -25.10 -33.13 -11.90
N LEU A 1128 -25.75 -32.03 -11.56
CA LEU A 1128 -26.91 -32.02 -10.67
C LEU A 1128 -28.17 -31.88 -11.51
N ASP A 1129 -29.02 -32.91 -11.50
CA ASP A 1129 -30.28 -32.96 -12.23
C ASP A 1129 -31.41 -32.43 -11.35
N ILE A 1130 -32.18 -31.47 -11.84
CA ILE A 1130 -33.32 -30.89 -11.12
C ILE A 1130 -34.56 -31.06 -12.00
N VAL A 1131 -35.58 -31.74 -11.47
CA VAL A 1131 -36.83 -32.00 -12.16
C VAL A 1131 -37.97 -31.40 -11.37
N TYR A 1132 -38.69 -30.47 -11.99
CA TYR A 1132 -39.93 -29.91 -11.47
C TYR A 1132 -41.11 -30.68 -12.05
N ASP A 1133 -41.89 -31.26 -11.15
CA ASP A 1133 -43.20 -31.78 -11.47
C ASP A 1133 -44.24 -30.79 -10.95
N ALA A 1134 -44.58 -29.85 -11.85
CA ALA A 1134 -45.71 -28.96 -11.70
C ALA A 1134 -46.88 -29.61 -12.44
N ALA A 1135 -47.58 -30.54 -11.79
CA ALA A 1135 -48.83 -31.15 -12.26
C ALA A 1135 -50.00 -30.14 -12.30
N LEU A 1136 -49.75 -28.96 -12.87
CA LEU A 1136 -50.70 -27.88 -13.09
C LEU A 1136 -51.36 -28.17 -14.44
N SER A 1137 -52.56 -28.75 -14.39
CA SER A 1137 -53.41 -28.98 -15.56
C SER A 1137 -54.02 -27.70 -16.15
N GLU A 1138 -53.78 -26.53 -15.56
CA GLU A 1138 -54.40 -25.25 -15.89
C GLU A 1138 -53.38 -24.10 -16.01
N PRO A 1139 -53.73 -23.01 -16.74
CA PRO A 1139 -52.99 -21.75 -16.81
C PRO A 1139 -52.46 -21.23 -15.47
N ILE A 1140 -51.25 -20.67 -15.48
CA ILE A 1140 -50.63 -20.04 -14.32
C ILE A 1140 -51.02 -18.55 -14.30
N PRO A 1141 -51.37 -17.95 -13.15
CA PRO A 1141 -51.60 -16.50 -13.06
C PRO A 1141 -50.37 -15.71 -13.54
N GLU A 1142 -50.59 -14.63 -14.30
CA GLU A 1142 -49.51 -13.86 -14.97
C GLU A 1142 -48.41 -13.37 -14.00
N ARG A 1143 -48.78 -12.99 -12.77
CA ARG A 1143 -47.85 -12.61 -11.68
C ARG A 1143 -46.96 -13.73 -11.15
N GLY A 1144 -47.27 -15.00 -11.45
CA GLY A 1144 -46.53 -16.19 -11.04
C GLY A 1144 -45.71 -16.84 -12.15
N CYS A 1145 -45.78 -16.37 -13.40
CA CYS A 1145 -45.21 -17.10 -14.53
C CYS A 1145 -43.67 -17.05 -14.65
N THR A 1146 -42.93 -16.52 -13.68
CA THR A 1146 -41.47 -16.34 -13.78
C THR A 1146 -40.71 -17.14 -12.74
N PHE A 1147 -39.77 -17.98 -13.20
CA PHE A 1147 -38.72 -18.60 -12.41
C PHE A 1147 -37.46 -17.76 -12.49
N TYR A 1148 -36.63 -17.79 -11.45
CA TYR A 1148 -35.35 -17.10 -11.46
C TYR A 1148 -34.30 -18.03 -10.87
N LEU A 1149 -33.31 -18.34 -11.68
CA LEU A 1149 -32.06 -18.88 -11.20
C LEU A 1149 -31.16 -17.69 -10.86
N MET A 1150 -30.46 -17.77 -9.74
CA MET A 1150 -29.44 -16.78 -9.41
C MET A 1150 -28.12 -17.50 -9.21
N SER A 1151 -27.10 -17.08 -9.93
CA SER A 1151 -25.75 -17.60 -9.75
C SER A 1151 -24.88 -16.58 -9.01
N LYS A 1152 -24.22 -17.04 -7.94
CA LYS A 1152 -23.20 -16.31 -7.19
C LYS A 1152 -21.89 -17.09 -7.31
N ILE A 1153 -20.93 -16.53 -8.02
CA ILE A 1153 -19.58 -17.10 -8.15
C ILE A 1153 -18.57 -16.08 -7.61
N GLY A 1154 -17.90 -16.42 -6.50
CA GLY A 1154 -16.87 -15.59 -5.86
C GLY A 1154 -17.30 -14.95 -4.52
N ARG A 1155 -16.35 -14.27 -3.86
CA ARG A 1155 -16.54 -13.54 -2.59
C ARG A 1155 -17.10 -12.13 -2.84
N GLU A 1156 -17.73 -11.51 -1.84
CA GLU A 1156 -18.16 -10.10 -1.92
C GLU A 1156 -17.01 -9.19 -2.35
N GLY A 1157 -17.22 -8.45 -3.45
CA GLY A 1157 -16.22 -7.58 -4.08
C GLY A 1157 -15.56 -8.13 -5.35
N ILE A 1158 -15.53 -9.45 -5.55
CA ILE A 1158 -14.84 -10.11 -6.67
C ILE A 1158 -15.75 -10.30 -7.90
N PHE A 1159 -17.06 -10.17 -7.73
CA PHE A 1159 -18.08 -10.40 -8.77
C PHE A 1159 -17.91 -9.58 -10.07
N LYS A 1160 -17.05 -8.55 -10.10
CA LYS A 1160 -16.87 -7.64 -11.25
C LYS A 1160 -16.31 -8.34 -12.50
N GLN A 1161 -15.75 -9.53 -12.34
CA GLN A 1161 -15.12 -10.28 -13.42
C GLN A 1161 -15.97 -11.44 -13.95
N ASN A 1162 -17.23 -11.56 -13.50
CA ASN A 1162 -18.11 -12.62 -13.98
C ASN A 1162 -18.69 -12.24 -15.35
N ASN A 1163 -18.55 -13.15 -16.31
CA ASN A 1163 -19.17 -13.03 -17.62
C ASN A 1163 -20.25 -14.10 -17.74
N MET A 1164 -21.31 -13.79 -18.47
CA MET A 1164 -22.42 -14.72 -18.73
C MET A 1164 -22.52 -14.97 -20.24
N TRP A 1165 -22.65 -16.23 -20.64
CA TRP A 1165 -22.76 -16.63 -22.04
C TRP A 1165 -24.13 -17.24 -22.31
N VAL A 1166 -24.75 -16.78 -23.39
CA VAL A 1166 -26.09 -17.19 -23.82
C VAL A 1166 -26.06 -17.55 -25.31
N PRO A 1167 -26.43 -18.78 -25.70
CA PRO A 1167 -26.53 -19.21 -27.09
C PRO A 1167 -27.78 -18.63 -27.75
N LEU A 1168 -27.57 -17.71 -28.69
CA LEU A 1168 -28.62 -17.15 -29.56
C LEU A 1168 -28.49 -17.76 -30.97
N LYS A 1169 -29.53 -17.62 -31.80
CA LYS A 1169 -29.48 -18.14 -33.18
C LYS A 1169 -28.38 -17.55 -34.06
N ASP A 1170 -27.91 -16.35 -33.72
CA ASP A 1170 -26.81 -15.64 -34.37
C ASP A 1170 -25.44 -15.90 -33.72
N GLY A 1171 -25.37 -16.78 -32.72
CA GLY A 1171 -24.13 -17.22 -32.07
C GLY A 1171 -24.20 -17.16 -30.54
N VAL A 1172 -23.11 -17.57 -29.88
CA VAL A 1172 -22.99 -17.45 -28.41
C VAL A 1172 -22.65 -16.01 -28.06
N LYS A 1173 -23.56 -15.35 -27.33
CA LYS A 1173 -23.39 -13.97 -26.88
C LYS A 1173 -22.79 -13.94 -25.48
N GLU A 1174 -21.63 -13.31 -25.37
CA GLU A 1174 -21.05 -12.93 -24.08
C GLU A 1174 -21.74 -11.65 -23.56
N ARG A 1175 -22.21 -11.70 -22.33
CA ARG A 1175 -22.63 -10.56 -21.53
C ARG A 1175 -21.61 -10.33 -20.43
N LYS A 1176 -20.82 -9.28 -20.60
CA LYS A 1176 -19.97 -8.75 -19.53
C LYS A 1176 -20.83 -8.09 -18.46
N ARG A 1177 -20.33 -8.09 -17.22
CA ARG A 1177 -21.04 -7.50 -16.09
C ARG A 1177 -21.40 -6.04 -16.33
N GLY A 1178 -22.61 -5.63 -15.95
CA GLY A 1178 -23.13 -4.29 -16.19
C GLY A 1178 -23.48 -4.02 -17.66
N GLY A 1179 -23.31 -5.01 -18.53
CA GLY A 1179 -23.79 -4.97 -19.90
C GLY A 1179 -25.33 -4.97 -19.96
N PRO A 1180 -25.91 -4.62 -21.11
CA PRO A 1180 -27.36 -4.67 -21.28
C PRO A 1180 -27.91 -6.07 -20.99
N GLN A 1181 -29.10 -6.15 -20.43
CA GLN A 1181 -29.81 -7.42 -20.25
C GLN A 1181 -29.99 -8.14 -21.61
N ILE A 1182 -29.86 -9.46 -21.61
CA ILE A 1182 -30.20 -10.29 -22.78
C ILE A 1182 -31.60 -10.84 -22.55
N VAL A 1183 -32.55 -10.48 -23.41
CA VAL A 1183 -33.91 -11.02 -23.42
C VAL A 1183 -34.05 -11.84 -24.70
N ALA A 1184 -34.44 -13.10 -24.58
CA ALA A 1184 -34.60 -14.01 -25.71
C ALA A 1184 -35.91 -14.80 -25.60
N GLU A 1185 -36.72 -14.77 -26.64
CA GLU A 1185 -37.83 -15.71 -26.83
C GLU A 1185 -37.29 -17.09 -27.23
N PRO A 1186 -38.05 -18.20 -27.03
CA PRO A 1186 -37.62 -19.53 -27.42
C PRO A 1186 -37.16 -19.63 -28.88
N ALA A 1187 -37.82 -18.87 -29.77
CA ALA A 1187 -37.46 -18.83 -31.20
C ALA A 1187 -36.17 -18.05 -31.49
N GLN A 1188 -35.60 -17.33 -30.51
CA GLN A 1188 -34.36 -16.56 -30.63
C GLN A 1188 -33.18 -17.27 -29.94
N LEU A 1189 -33.46 -18.17 -28.99
CA LEU A 1189 -32.46 -19.06 -28.42
C LEU A 1189 -31.93 -19.99 -29.52
N GLY A 1190 -30.60 -20.03 -29.65
CA GLY A 1190 -29.96 -21.03 -30.50
C GLY A 1190 -30.05 -22.40 -29.84
N GLU A 1191 -29.86 -22.43 -28.52
CA GLU A 1191 -29.81 -23.64 -27.69
C GLU A 1191 -30.35 -23.34 -26.28
N ASN A 1192 -30.71 -24.36 -25.51
CA ASN A 1192 -31.29 -24.20 -24.18
C ASN A 1192 -30.25 -24.34 -23.05
N TRP A 1193 -29.24 -23.48 -23.05
CA TRP A 1193 -28.28 -23.39 -21.96
C TRP A 1193 -27.87 -21.94 -21.66
N ALA A 1194 -27.31 -21.70 -20.48
CA ALA A 1194 -26.60 -20.47 -20.15
C ALA A 1194 -25.41 -20.83 -19.25
N ALA A 1195 -24.34 -20.04 -19.31
CA ALA A 1195 -23.17 -20.26 -18.46
C ALA A 1195 -22.70 -18.96 -17.83
N VAL A 1196 -22.20 -19.04 -16.61
CA VAL A 1196 -21.54 -17.94 -15.91
C VAL A 1196 -20.16 -18.41 -15.53
N ALA A 1197 -19.14 -17.64 -15.85
CA ALA A 1197 -17.76 -17.93 -15.47
C ALA A 1197 -17.20 -16.81 -14.64
N ASP A 1198 -16.42 -17.21 -13.64
CA ASP A 1198 -15.63 -16.32 -12.81
C ASP A 1198 -14.29 -16.07 -13.47
N GLY A 1199 -14.09 -14.84 -13.92
CA GLY A 1199 -12.86 -14.41 -14.58
C GLY A 1199 -11.62 -14.46 -13.67
N LEU A 1200 -11.77 -14.54 -12.34
CA LEU A 1200 -10.64 -14.63 -11.42
C LEU A 1200 -10.18 -16.08 -11.24
N THR A 1201 -11.12 -16.96 -10.93
CA THR A 1201 -10.81 -18.35 -10.60
C THR A 1201 -10.85 -19.27 -11.81
N GLY A 1202 -11.35 -18.77 -12.95
CA GLY A 1202 -11.57 -19.54 -14.15
C GLY A 1202 -12.58 -20.66 -13.94
N HIS A 1203 -13.52 -20.57 -13.00
CA HIS A 1203 -14.59 -21.57 -12.89
C HIS A 1203 -15.76 -21.17 -13.78
N VAL A 1204 -16.32 -22.11 -14.53
CA VAL A 1204 -17.56 -21.93 -15.29
C VAL A 1204 -18.64 -22.76 -14.64
N LEU A 1205 -19.83 -22.19 -14.52
CA LEU A 1205 -21.06 -22.81 -14.08
C LEU A 1205 -22.07 -22.73 -15.21
N ALA A 1206 -22.49 -23.87 -15.76
CA ALA A 1206 -23.50 -23.95 -16.80
C ALA A 1206 -24.82 -24.52 -16.28
N VAL A 1207 -25.91 -23.94 -16.76
CA VAL A 1207 -27.28 -24.44 -16.63
C VAL A 1207 -27.79 -24.84 -18.00
N PHE A 1208 -28.20 -26.10 -18.13
CA PHE A 1208 -28.96 -26.59 -19.27
C PHE A 1208 -30.42 -26.70 -18.83
N PHE A 1209 -31.36 -26.29 -19.68
CA PHE A 1209 -32.77 -26.25 -19.32
C PHE A 1209 -33.67 -26.82 -20.41
N ASP A 1210 -34.80 -27.39 -20.00
CA ASP A 1210 -35.88 -27.83 -20.87
C ASP A 1210 -37.20 -27.38 -20.24
N ILE A 1211 -37.83 -26.40 -20.87
CA ILE A 1211 -38.99 -25.67 -20.33
C ILE A 1211 -40.08 -25.62 -21.42
N PRO A 1212 -41.03 -26.57 -21.43
CA PRO A 1212 -42.03 -26.68 -22.50
C PRO A 1212 -42.90 -25.42 -22.72
N ALA A 1213 -43.21 -24.70 -21.63
CA ALA A 1213 -44.02 -23.47 -21.67
C ALA A 1213 -43.19 -22.19 -21.70
N LEU A 1214 -41.89 -22.22 -22.04
CA LEU A 1214 -41.06 -21.01 -22.04
C LEU A 1214 -41.65 -19.97 -23.00
N LYS A 1215 -41.91 -18.75 -22.50
CA LYS A 1215 -42.31 -17.58 -23.29
C LYS A 1215 -41.12 -16.66 -23.56
N LYS A 1216 -40.27 -16.44 -22.56
CA LYS A 1216 -39.02 -15.69 -22.68
C LYS A 1216 -38.02 -16.07 -21.59
N ALA A 1217 -36.74 -16.02 -21.90
CA ALA A 1217 -35.63 -16.05 -20.95
C ALA A 1217 -35.00 -14.64 -20.84
N THR A 1218 -34.63 -14.21 -19.65
CA THR A 1218 -33.98 -12.92 -19.39
C THR A 1218 -32.74 -13.14 -18.55
N PHE A 1219 -31.61 -12.66 -19.04
CA PHE A 1219 -30.30 -12.82 -18.43
C PHE A 1219 -29.77 -11.43 -18.04
N MET A 1220 -29.57 -11.21 -16.75
CA MET A 1220 -29.13 -9.93 -16.18
C MET A 1220 -28.23 -10.13 -14.96
N ASP A 1221 -27.76 -9.04 -14.36
CA ASP A 1221 -27.00 -9.05 -13.11
C ASP A 1221 -27.39 -7.86 -12.22
N ASN A 1222 -26.94 -7.92 -10.97
CA ASN A 1222 -26.83 -6.75 -10.10
C ASN A 1222 -25.47 -6.73 -9.39
N ASP A 1223 -25.36 -5.97 -8.30
CA ASP A 1223 -24.14 -5.84 -7.51
C ASP A 1223 -23.68 -7.15 -6.83
N THR A 1224 -24.52 -8.19 -6.80
CA THR A 1224 -24.26 -9.41 -6.02
C THR A 1224 -24.54 -10.73 -6.76
N PHE A 1225 -25.40 -10.74 -7.77
CA PHE A 1225 -25.86 -11.96 -8.45
C PHE A 1225 -25.96 -11.78 -9.96
N ASN A 1226 -25.77 -12.87 -10.72
CA ASN A 1226 -26.33 -12.98 -12.06
C ASN A 1226 -27.70 -13.65 -11.95
N TYR A 1227 -28.65 -13.22 -12.77
CA TYR A 1227 -30.01 -13.72 -12.80
C TYR A 1227 -30.32 -14.32 -14.16
N GLU A 1228 -30.78 -15.56 -14.17
CA GLU A 1228 -31.38 -16.22 -15.33
C GLU A 1228 -32.90 -16.41 -15.07
N LEU A 1229 -33.71 -15.48 -15.57
CA LEU A 1229 -35.16 -15.46 -15.38
C LEU A 1229 -35.88 -16.17 -16.52
N PHE A 1230 -36.66 -17.20 -16.23
CA PHE A 1230 -37.46 -17.95 -17.20
C PHE A 1230 -38.94 -17.62 -17.01
N THR A 1231 -39.52 -16.89 -17.96
CA THR A 1231 -40.95 -16.55 -17.95
C THR A 1231 -41.71 -17.54 -18.82
N LEU A 1232 -42.75 -18.15 -18.27
CA LEU A 1232 -43.66 -19.05 -18.95
C LEU A 1232 -44.79 -18.32 -19.67
N ASP A 1233 -45.35 -18.99 -20.66
CA ASP A 1233 -46.62 -18.64 -21.26
C ASP A 1233 -47.75 -19.04 -20.30
N SER A 1234 -48.37 -18.03 -19.68
CA SER A 1234 -49.46 -18.22 -18.72
C SER A 1234 -50.60 -19.07 -19.27
N ALA A 1235 -50.80 -19.10 -20.59
CA ALA A 1235 -51.85 -19.88 -21.24
C ALA A 1235 -51.50 -21.36 -21.47
N LYS A 1236 -50.26 -21.79 -21.22
CA LYS A 1236 -49.80 -23.17 -21.43
C LYS A 1236 -49.50 -23.85 -20.09
N SER A 1237 -49.72 -25.17 -20.03
CA SER A 1237 -49.26 -25.96 -18.89
C SER A 1237 -47.72 -25.99 -18.88
N PRO A 1238 -47.07 -25.78 -17.73
CA PRO A 1238 -45.60 -25.82 -17.61
C PRO A 1238 -45.01 -27.18 -17.98
N GLY A 1239 -45.78 -28.27 -17.83
CA GLY A 1239 -45.29 -29.63 -17.97
C GLY A 1239 -44.18 -29.96 -16.97
N VAL A 1240 -43.35 -30.95 -17.33
CA VAL A 1240 -42.14 -31.27 -16.58
C VAL A 1240 -41.04 -30.30 -17.00
N ILE A 1241 -40.54 -29.51 -16.05
CA ILE A 1241 -39.43 -28.60 -16.28
C ILE A 1241 -38.15 -29.27 -15.78
N ARG A 1242 -37.09 -29.27 -16.59
CA ARG A 1242 -35.80 -29.88 -16.23
C ARG A 1242 -34.69 -28.85 -16.25
N PHE A 1243 -33.82 -28.92 -15.26
CA PHE A 1243 -32.54 -28.23 -15.24
C PHE A 1243 -31.44 -29.24 -15.00
N ARG A 1244 -30.27 -29.00 -15.59
CA ARG A 1244 -29.05 -29.71 -15.28
C ARG A 1244 -27.94 -28.71 -15.05
N LEU A 1245 -27.28 -28.82 -13.91
CA LEU A 1245 -26.25 -27.89 -13.45
C LEU A 1245 -24.90 -28.59 -13.43
N CYS A 1246 -23.86 -27.94 -13.93
CA CYS A 1246 -22.48 -28.40 -13.83
C CYS A 1246 -21.54 -27.21 -13.68
N GLY A 1247 -20.48 -27.40 -12.93
CA GLY A 1247 -19.37 -26.46 -12.90
C GLY A 1247 -18.02 -27.16 -12.86
N ASP A 1248 -17.01 -26.52 -13.43
CA ASP A 1248 -15.63 -26.99 -13.46
C ASP A 1248 -14.68 -25.81 -13.69
N GLN A 1249 -13.38 -25.98 -13.42
CA GLN A 1249 -12.34 -25.01 -13.75
C GLN A 1249 -12.00 -25.04 -15.24
N GLY A 1250 -12.21 -23.96 -15.97
CA GLY A 1250 -11.89 -23.75 -17.39
C GLY A 1250 -12.65 -22.53 -17.94
N GLY A 1251 -12.58 -22.27 -19.24
CA GLY A 1251 -13.40 -21.24 -19.89
C GLY A 1251 -14.70 -21.80 -20.49
N VAL A 1252 -15.46 -20.92 -21.13
CA VAL A 1252 -16.76 -21.24 -21.76
C VAL A 1252 -16.64 -22.35 -22.81
N GLU A 1253 -15.44 -22.62 -23.34
CA GLU A 1253 -15.18 -23.74 -24.25
C GLU A 1253 -15.54 -25.11 -23.65
N LYS A 1254 -15.56 -25.25 -22.32
CA LYS A 1254 -16.05 -26.47 -21.65
C LYS A 1254 -17.53 -26.74 -21.91
N VAL A 1255 -18.31 -25.70 -22.21
CA VAL A 1255 -19.75 -25.82 -22.45
C VAL A 1255 -20.06 -26.69 -23.67
N GLU A 1256 -19.21 -26.70 -24.71
CA GLU A 1256 -19.45 -27.55 -25.88
C GLU A 1256 -19.29 -29.05 -25.55
N ALA A 1257 -18.31 -29.42 -24.71
CA ALA A 1257 -18.16 -30.80 -24.24
C ALA A 1257 -19.34 -31.23 -23.35
N TRP A 1258 -19.81 -30.32 -22.52
CA TRP A 1258 -20.98 -30.48 -21.64
C TRP A 1258 -22.28 -30.63 -22.42
N LYS A 1259 -22.45 -29.83 -23.46
CA LYS A 1259 -23.55 -29.90 -24.41
C LYS A 1259 -23.60 -31.23 -25.14
N ALA A 1260 -22.46 -31.73 -25.64
CA ALA A 1260 -22.42 -33.05 -26.27
C ALA A 1260 -22.95 -34.14 -25.33
N ALA A 1261 -22.62 -34.06 -24.02
CA ALA A 1261 -23.13 -34.97 -22.99
C ALA A 1261 -24.61 -34.75 -22.65
N TRP A 1262 -25.12 -33.50 -22.71
CA TRP A 1262 -26.55 -33.19 -22.55
C TRP A 1262 -27.39 -33.73 -23.71
N THR A 1263 -27.01 -33.40 -24.95
CA THR A 1263 -27.74 -33.79 -26.16
C THR A 1263 -27.74 -35.30 -26.39
N ALA A 1264 -26.64 -36.00 -26.06
CA ALA A 1264 -26.56 -37.47 -26.15
C ALA A 1264 -27.51 -38.21 -25.18
N ARG A 1265 -28.16 -37.49 -24.26
CA ARG A 1265 -29.04 -38.01 -23.21
C ARG A 1265 -30.42 -37.35 -23.17
N ALA A 1266 -30.74 -36.48 -24.13
CA ALA A 1266 -32.14 -36.07 -24.32
C ALA A 1266 -32.97 -37.34 -24.56
N PRO A 1267 -34.20 -37.42 -24.00
CA PRO A 1267 -35.01 -38.65 -24.05
C PRO A 1267 -35.23 -39.17 -25.47
#